data_AF-A0A9E3RTR1-F1
#
_entry.id   AF-A0A9E3RTR1-F1
#
_cell.length_a   1.000
_cell.length_b   1.000
_cell.length_c   1.000
_cell.angle_alpha   90.00
_cell.angle_beta   90.00
_cell.angle_gamma   90.00
#
_symmetry.space_group_name_H-M   'P 1'
#
loop_
_entity.id
_entity.type
_entity.pdbx_description
1 polymer ?
#
loop_
_entity_poly.entity_id
_entity_poly.type
_entity_poly.pdbx_seq_one_letter_code
_entity_poly.pdbx_strand_id
1 'polypeptide(L)'
;IPSLEGGSPSGTLLGEAEDALGTKLRLFADAPRTALPRNFNCAVDIHAPGEPGGTLPIGGLLKSGAVRQIDASESDFVAAGIQPAQITIVYESSDITGMDEASLQPYRLQGGNYTQTGIANVVVSAGTNRITFSSRYPGLFLLAGTAGAGDTNSPGPQGEITLSALPLNSVVANGSNTVTVTSGIIQNESSLPVADGTLITVSSSRGTIQSADADSGRAGVQIATSGASIAFTVLAPTQSGTSFISAASVQGAAYGELQYEFLPGPPVGPITWTVGEPDGDSPVTMELVSDVIRDVFGNIVAEGTPITIWVQDGTILSPDADLGANGHQTLAYGGRAGVVIEVSNRDSRFTLNAYADAQQTEELSSGEYGPSDYVSVPLRTTPLVFVLFLALCLSLPAYCTRKPAHRRGFTLVELLVVIAIIGILAAILLPALSRARQKALSVTCANNLRQLYLANTMYASENQGRYVPAAPDINEGFGGRVRWHGMRETPSPDSDFDPGKGLLAEYLPDARVKECPVFTEFRKRGDVPNAFEAGTGGYGYNAAYIGGTYYQDDYLTAPKHSTLDSRVANPAQTIMFADAAMPQEGYIVEYGFLEPPLFVTDDYPRGNQDWGFASPSLHFRHDGRVNVVWCDGHVTSEKWEWAPDGPNIYGGINERWAVGWFGPRTNRYFDCGEKEGE
;
A
#
# COMPACT_ATOMS: atom_id res chain seq x y z
N ILE A 1 -17.51 -22.09 -52.56
CA ILE A 1 -16.58 -22.90 -53.35
C ILE A 1 -17.37 -23.55 -54.50
N PRO A 2 -17.01 -23.31 -55.76
CA PRO A 2 -17.66 -23.90 -56.94
C PRO A 2 -17.68 -25.43 -56.88
N SER A 3 -18.63 -26.07 -57.57
CA SER A 3 -18.79 -27.53 -57.62
C SER A 3 -17.58 -28.29 -58.19
N LEU A 4 -16.63 -27.58 -58.80
CA LEU A 4 -15.36 -28.10 -59.33
C LEU A 4 -14.15 -27.87 -58.40
N GLU A 5 -14.31 -27.17 -57.28
CA GLU A 5 -13.22 -26.78 -56.37
C GLU A 5 -13.37 -27.28 -54.92
N GLY A 6 -14.09 -28.37 -54.68
CA GLY A 6 -14.07 -29.05 -53.38
C GLY A 6 -14.97 -28.41 -52.32
N GLY A 7 -15.93 -29.20 -51.83
CA GLY A 7 -16.78 -28.82 -50.71
C GLY A 7 -16.00 -28.51 -49.42
N SER A 8 -16.68 -27.93 -48.42
CA SER A 8 -16.13 -27.84 -47.07
C SER A 8 -15.97 -29.27 -46.53
N PRO A 9 -14.76 -29.75 -46.21
CA PRO A 9 -14.55 -31.10 -45.66
C PRO A 9 -15.29 -31.30 -44.34
N SER A 10 -15.46 -32.55 -43.93
CA SER A 10 -15.91 -32.85 -42.56
C SER A 10 -14.98 -32.17 -41.54
N GLY A 11 -15.55 -31.65 -40.45
CA GLY A 11 -14.83 -30.90 -39.42
C GLY A 11 -14.58 -29.42 -39.75
N THR A 12 -15.06 -28.90 -40.89
CA THR A 12 -14.97 -27.46 -41.16
C THR A 12 -15.87 -26.67 -40.21
N LEU A 13 -15.34 -25.63 -39.56
CA LEU A 13 -16.15 -24.69 -38.77
C LEU A 13 -17.15 -23.97 -39.67
N LEU A 14 -18.43 -24.10 -39.34
CA LEU A 14 -19.55 -23.50 -40.07
C LEU A 14 -19.96 -22.14 -39.47
N GLY A 15 -19.78 -21.96 -38.17
CA GLY A 15 -20.10 -20.73 -37.45
C GLY A 15 -19.91 -20.89 -35.95
N GLU A 16 -19.79 -19.76 -35.27
CA GLU A 16 -19.72 -19.66 -33.82
C GLU A 16 -20.57 -18.50 -33.30
N ALA A 17 -21.09 -18.66 -32.08
CA ALA A 17 -21.83 -17.64 -31.35
C ALA A 17 -21.33 -17.61 -29.90
N GLU A 18 -21.31 -16.41 -29.31
CA GLU A 18 -20.86 -16.18 -27.94
C GLU A 18 -21.75 -15.14 -27.27
N ASP A 19 -22.19 -15.40 -26.04
CA ASP A 19 -22.93 -14.44 -25.22
C ASP A 19 -21.99 -13.54 -24.40
N ALA A 20 -22.56 -12.53 -23.72
CA ALA A 20 -21.79 -11.61 -22.89
C ALA A 20 -21.15 -12.26 -21.64
N LEU A 21 -21.62 -13.45 -21.25
CA LEU A 21 -21.08 -14.24 -20.14
C LEU A 21 -19.96 -15.18 -20.61
N GLY A 22 -19.64 -15.20 -21.91
CA GLY A 22 -18.61 -16.05 -22.51
C GLY A 22 -19.06 -17.48 -22.81
N THR A 23 -20.37 -17.77 -22.74
CA THR A 23 -20.95 -19.03 -23.22
C THR A 23 -20.76 -19.11 -24.73
N LYS A 24 -20.15 -20.18 -25.23
CA LYS A 24 -19.83 -20.33 -26.66
C LYS A 24 -20.57 -21.51 -27.28
N LEU A 25 -21.00 -21.35 -28.53
CA LEU A 25 -21.54 -22.40 -29.38
C LEU A 25 -20.73 -22.45 -30.68
N ARG A 26 -20.25 -23.62 -31.08
CA ARG A 26 -19.53 -23.82 -32.35
C ARG A 26 -20.14 -24.98 -33.13
N LEU A 27 -20.35 -24.77 -34.43
CA LEU A 27 -20.97 -25.73 -35.33
C LEU A 27 -19.96 -26.17 -36.39
N PHE A 28 -19.85 -27.48 -36.62
CA PHE A 28 -18.91 -28.06 -37.59
C PHE A 28 -19.64 -28.90 -38.63
N ALA A 29 -19.08 -28.99 -39.85
CA ALA A 29 -19.63 -29.81 -40.91
C ALA A 29 -19.46 -31.30 -40.60
N ASP A 30 -20.54 -32.09 -40.70
CA ASP A 30 -20.47 -33.54 -40.48
C ASP A 30 -19.85 -34.28 -41.68
N ALA A 31 -20.16 -33.84 -42.90
CA ALA A 31 -19.69 -34.44 -44.15
C ALA A 31 -19.27 -33.39 -45.19
N PRO A 32 -18.51 -33.78 -46.24
CA PRO A 32 -18.15 -32.88 -47.34
C PRO A 32 -19.37 -32.23 -47.99
N ARG A 33 -19.43 -30.89 -48.00
CA ARG A 33 -20.60 -30.16 -48.54
C ARG A 33 -20.37 -29.74 -50.00
N THR A 34 -20.91 -30.44 -50.99
CA THR A 34 -20.51 -30.26 -52.42
C THR A 34 -21.54 -29.57 -53.35
N ALA A 35 -22.64 -28.99 -52.86
CA ALA A 35 -23.64 -28.27 -53.68
C ALA A 35 -23.93 -26.82 -53.19
N LEU A 36 -24.33 -25.92 -54.11
CA LEU A 36 -24.78 -24.51 -53.89
C LEU A 36 -26.11 -24.25 -54.64
N PRO A 37 -26.97 -23.30 -54.22
CA PRO A 37 -26.74 -22.21 -53.27
C PRO A 37 -27.16 -22.58 -51.85
N ARG A 38 -26.28 -22.28 -50.91
CA ARG A 38 -26.33 -22.71 -49.51
C ARG A 38 -27.06 -21.67 -48.68
N ASN A 39 -28.36 -21.84 -48.46
CA ASN A 39 -29.03 -21.29 -47.29
C ASN A 39 -28.82 -22.29 -46.13
N PHE A 40 -27.63 -22.32 -45.55
CA PHE A 40 -27.39 -23.02 -44.28
C PHE A 40 -27.47 -22.01 -43.14
N ASN A 41 -28.63 -21.38 -43.00
CA ASN A 41 -28.89 -20.41 -41.95
C ASN A 41 -29.38 -21.19 -40.72
N CYS A 42 -28.55 -22.08 -40.15
CA CYS A 42 -28.80 -22.50 -38.78
C CYS A 42 -28.59 -21.26 -37.91
N ALA A 43 -29.63 -20.47 -37.77
CA ALA A 43 -29.63 -19.28 -36.94
C ALA A 43 -29.66 -19.77 -35.51
N VAL A 44 -28.72 -19.27 -34.72
CA VAL A 44 -28.56 -19.64 -33.32
C VAL A 44 -28.59 -18.37 -32.48
N ASP A 45 -29.19 -18.47 -31.32
CA ASP A 45 -29.15 -17.44 -30.29
C ASP A 45 -28.89 -18.09 -28.94
N ILE A 46 -28.21 -17.34 -28.07
CA ILE A 46 -27.84 -17.80 -26.72
C ILE A 46 -28.43 -16.81 -25.73
N HIS A 47 -29.24 -17.34 -24.81
CA HIS A 47 -29.82 -16.57 -23.74
C HIS A 47 -29.52 -17.22 -22.39
N ALA A 48 -29.49 -16.42 -21.32
CA ALA A 48 -29.34 -16.88 -19.95
C ALA A 48 -30.64 -16.64 -19.15
N PRO A 49 -31.72 -17.42 -19.41
CA PRO A 49 -32.95 -17.30 -18.63
C PRO A 49 -32.75 -17.89 -17.23
N GLY A 50 -33.62 -17.53 -16.29
CA GLY A 50 -33.76 -18.31 -15.04
C GLY A 50 -34.30 -19.71 -15.31
N GLU A 51 -34.14 -20.63 -14.34
CA GLU A 51 -34.63 -22.01 -14.49
C GLU A 51 -36.16 -22.06 -14.70
N PRO A 52 -36.65 -22.66 -15.80
CA PRO A 52 -38.08 -22.84 -16.02
C PRO A 52 -38.66 -23.87 -15.04
N GLY A 53 -39.51 -23.40 -14.13
CA GLY A 53 -40.24 -24.28 -13.21
C GLY A 53 -39.35 -24.93 -12.16
N GLY A 54 -38.56 -24.13 -11.41
CA GLY A 54 -37.48 -24.48 -10.48
C GLY A 54 -37.70 -25.58 -9.42
N THR A 55 -38.82 -26.32 -9.48
CA THR A 55 -39.14 -27.51 -8.69
C THR A 55 -38.84 -28.83 -9.41
N LEU A 56 -38.50 -28.84 -10.71
CA LEU A 56 -38.16 -30.10 -11.40
C LEU A 56 -36.83 -30.67 -10.86
N PRO A 57 -36.83 -31.91 -10.31
CA PRO A 57 -35.64 -32.50 -9.72
C PRO A 57 -34.75 -33.19 -10.78
N ILE A 58 -33.46 -33.28 -10.50
CA ILE A 58 -32.49 -34.07 -11.27
C ILE A 58 -31.90 -35.13 -10.36
N GLY A 59 -32.62 -36.23 -10.14
CA GLY A 59 -32.08 -37.46 -9.52
C GLY A 59 -31.18 -37.29 -8.29
N GLY A 60 -31.59 -36.48 -7.29
CA GLY A 60 -30.82 -36.27 -6.05
C GLY A 60 -29.59 -35.34 -6.18
N LEU A 61 -29.35 -34.78 -7.35
CA LEU A 61 -28.30 -33.78 -7.60
C LEU A 61 -28.79 -32.37 -7.28
N LEU A 62 -27.83 -31.50 -6.95
CA LEU A 62 -28.02 -30.07 -6.81
C LEU A 62 -27.91 -29.40 -8.19
N LYS A 63 -28.73 -28.38 -8.43
CA LYS A 63 -28.76 -27.62 -9.69
C LYS A 63 -27.96 -26.34 -9.55
N SER A 64 -27.17 -26.01 -10.57
CA SER A 64 -26.46 -24.74 -10.66
C SER A 64 -27.36 -23.59 -11.06
N GLY A 65 -26.91 -22.36 -10.78
CA GLY A 65 -27.48 -21.13 -11.34
C GLY A 65 -27.15 -20.92 -12.82
N ALA A 66 -26.16 -21.65 -13.36
CA ALA A 66 -25.67 -21.52 -14.74
C ALA A 66 -26.61 -22.17 -15.77
N VAL A 67 -27.73 -21.50 -16.06
CA VAL A 67 -28.73 -21.92 -17.04
C VAL A 67 -28.51 -21.20 -18.38
N ARG A 68 -28.50 -21.95 -19.49
CA ARG A 68 -28.32 -21.42 -20.85
C ARG A 68 -29.37 -21.99 -21.80
N GLN A 69 -30.14 -21.12 -22.43
CA GLN A 69 -31.03 -21.46 -23.55
C GLN A 69 -30.26 -21.29 -24.84
N ILE A 70 -30.20 -22.36 -25.62
CA ILE A 70 -29.67 -22.34 -26.99
C ILE A 70 -30.85 -22.50 -27.93
N ASP A 71 -31.23 -21.41 -28.57
CA ASP A 71 -32.24 -21.42 -29.61
C ASP A 71 -31.57 -21.67 -30.96
N ALA A 72 -32.13 -22.58 -31.75
CA ALA A 72 -31.62 -22.88 -33.07
C ALA A 72 -32.78 -23.09 -34.04
N SER A 73 -32.63 -22.61 -35.28
CA SER A 73 -33.62 -22.88 -36.34
C SER A 73 -33.67 -24.37 -36.73
N GLU A 74 -32.60 -25.12 -36.45
CA GLU A 74 -32.54 -26.58 -36.64
C GLU A 74 -32.76 -27.31 -35.32
N SER A 75 -33.73 -28.22 -35.30
CA SER A 75 -34.10 -28.98 -34.09
C SER A 75 -33.22 -30.21 -33.83
N ASP A 76 -32.45 -30.67 -34.82
CA ASP A 76 -31.49 -31.77 -34.73
C ASP A 76 -30.29 -31.47 -35.64
N PHE A 77 -29.15 -31.15 -35.03
CA PHE A 77 -27.97 -30.71 -35.77
C PHE A 77 -27.43 -31.81 -36.70
N VAL A 78 -27.48 -33.07 -36.26
CA VAL A 78 -26.99 -34.21 -37.04
C VAL A 78 -27.87 -34.45 -38.27
N ALA A 79 -29.20 -34.34 -38.12
CA ALA A 79 -30.11 -34.42 -39.25
C ALA A 79 -29.89 -33.28 -40.28
N ALA A 80 -29.42 -32.12 -39.82
CA ALA A 80 -29.03 -30.99 -40.64
C ALA A 80 -27.60 -31.11 -41.24
N GLY A 81 -26.92 -32.25 -41.06
CA GLY A 81 -25.56 -32.48 -41.56
C GLY A 81 -24.51 -31.62 -40.84
N ILE A 82 -24.76 -31.30 -39.57
CA ILE A 82 -23.86 -30.61 -38.64
C ILE A 82 -23.44 -31.63 -37.58
N GLN A 83 -22.18 -31.62 -37.19
CA GLN A 83 -21.75 -32.43 -36.04
C GLN A 83 -22.51 -32.00 -34.77
N PRO A 84 -22.62 -32.85 -33.73
CA PRO A 84 -23.11 -32.40 -32.44
C PRO A 84 -22.45 -31.09 -32.02
N ALA A 85 -23.26 -30.07 -31.72
CA ALA A 85 -22.79 -28.72 -31.49
C ALA A 85 -21.87 -28.66 -30.28
N GLN A 86 -20.71 -28.01 -30.41
CA GLN A 86 -19.79 -27.81 -29.30
C GLN A 86 -20.26 -26.61 -28.48
N ILE A 87 -20.66 -26.86 -27.24
CA ILE A 87 -21.20 -25.87 -26.31
C ILE A 87 -20.22 -25.71 -25.16
N THR A 88 -19.90 -24.48 -24.80
CA THR A 88 -19.16 -24.13 -23.59
C THR A 88 -20.05 -23.27 -22.71
N ILE A 89 -20.39 -23.75 -21.52
CA ILE A 89 -21.09 -22.95 -20.50
C ILE A 89 -20.02 -22.40 -19.54
N VAL A 90 -20.02 -21.08 -19.37
CA VAL A 90 -19.28 -20.40 -18.30
C VAL A 90 -20.19 -20.31 -17.09
N TYR A 91 -19.67 -20.65 -15.92
CA TYR A 91 -20.37 -20.51 -14.64
C TYR A 91 -19.58 -19.60 -13.71
N GLU A 92 -20.27 -18.98 -12.76
CA GLU A 92 -19.64 -18.26 -11.65
C GLU A 92 -19.53 -19.16 -10.42
N SER A 93 -18.65 -18.81 -9.47
CA SER A 93 -18.54 -19.53 -8.20
C SER A 93 -19.88 -19.56 -7.44
N SER A 94 -20.65 -18.47 -7.56
CA SER A 94 -21.99 -18.31 -7.00
C SER A 94 -22.97 -19.34 -7.56
N ASP A 95 -22.87 -19.68 -8.85
CA ASP A 95 -23.75 -20.62 -9.53
C ASP A 95 -23.65 -22.05 -8.99
N ILE A 96 -22.49 -22.42 -8.42
CA ILE A 96 -22.22 -23.80 -7.98
C ILE A 96 -22.00 -23.90 -6.47
N THR A 97 -22.47 -22.90 -5.70
CA THR A 97 -22.34 -22.89 -4.24
C THR A 97 -22.91 -24.18 -3.62
N GLY A 98 -22.08 -24.87 -2.84
CA GLY A 98 -22.46 -26.13 -2.19
C GLY A 98 -22.44 -27.37 -3.10
N MET A 99 -21.92 -27.26 -4.32
CA MET A 99 -21.76 -28.36 -5.28
C MET A 99 -20.30 -28.77 -5.41
N ASP A 100 -20.04 -30.03 -5.73
CA ASP A 100 -18.71 -30.48 -6.11
C ASP A 100 -18.45 -30.10 -7.57
N GLU A 101 -17.54 -29.16 -7.79
CA GLU A 101 -17.19 -28.64 -9.12
C GLU A 101 -16.75 -29.75 -10.09
N ALA A 102 -16.02 -30.76 -9.60
CA ALA A 102 -15.58 -31.89 -10.41
C ALA A 102 -16.74 -32.80 -10.84
N SER A 103 -17.86 -32.75 -10.12
CA SER A 103 -19.05 -33.57 -10.39
C SER A 103 -20.02 -32.93 -11.39
N LEU A 104 -19.77 -31.69 -11.82
CA LEU A 104 -20.70 -30.95 -12.67
C LEU A 104 -20.94 -31.64 -14.01
N GLN A 105 -22.22 -31.81 -14.34
CA GLN A 105 -22.68 -32.39 -15.58
C GLN A 105 -23.76 -31.53 -16.23
N PRO A 106 -23.76 -31.35 -17.56
CA PRO A 106 -24.82 -30.66 -18.28
C PRO A 106 -26.06 -31.55 -18.43
N TYR A 107 -27.23 -30.95 -18.26
CA TYR A 107 -28.54 -31.55 -18.49
C TYR A 107 -29.39 -30.66 -19.38
N ARG A 108 -30.14 -31.25 -20.30
CA ARG A 108 -31.06 -30.56 -21.20
C ARG A 108 -32.51 -30.80 -20.80
N LEU A 109 -33.32 -29.76 -20.78
CA LEU A 109 -34.76 -29.90 -20.53
C LEU A 109 -35.48 -30.46 -21.76
N GLN A 110 -36.18 -31.59 -21.61
CA GLN A 110 -36.98 -32.21 -22.67
C GLN A 110 -38.28 -32.78 -22.08
N GLY A 111 -39.42 -32.33 -22.59
CA GLY A 111 -40.73 -32.88 -22.20
C GLY A 111 -41.01 -32.81 -20.69
N GLY A 112 -40.55 -31.75 -20.02
CA GLY A 112 -40.73 -31.54 -18.58
C GLY A 112 -39.76 -32.32 -17.68
N ASN A 113 -38.73 -32.96 -18.23
CA ASN A 113 -37.69 -33.64 -17.46
C ASN A 113 -36.30 -33.23 -17.95
N TYR A 114 -35.32 -33.26 -17.06
CA TYR A 114 -33.91 -33.07 -17.42
C TYR A 114 -33.31 -34.40 -17.89
N THR A 115 -32.61 -34.35 -19.01
CA THR A 115 -32.00 -35.52 -19.65
C THR A 115 -30.62 -35.20 -20.20
N GLN A 116 -29.78 -36.22 -20.32
CA GLN A 116 -28.49 -36.14 -21.00
C GLN A 116 -28.54 -36.74 -22.42
N THR A 117 -29.73 -37.12 -22.91
CA THR A 117 -29.90 -37.67 -24.26
C THR A 117 -29.37 -36.70 -25.31
N GLY A 118 -28.37 -37.17 -26.07
CA GLY A 118 -27.72 -36.39 -27.13
C GLY A 118 -26.55 -35.52 -26.65
N ILE A 119 -26.21 -35.55 -25.35
CA ILE A 119 -25.04 -34.88 -24.78
C ILE A 119 -23.86 -35.85 -24.68
N ALA A 120 -22.66 -35.42 -25.04
CA ALA A 120 -21.43 -36.20 -24.98
C ALA A 120 -20.19 -35.31 -24.79
N ASN A 121 -19.01 -35.92 -24.62
CA ASN A 121 -17.71 -35.25 -24.55
C ASN A 121 -17.63 -34.12 -23.51
N VAL A 122 -18.21 -34.36 -22.32
CA VAL A 122 -18.22 -33.39 -21.23
C VAL A 122 -16.82 -33.24 -20.65
N VAL A 123 -16.31 -32.00 -20.60
CA VAL A 123 -15.02 -31.62 -20.03
C VAL A 123 -15.25 -30.45 -19.08
N VAL A 124 -14.90 -30.64 -17.81
CA VAL A 124 -14.91 -29.57 -16.79
C VAL A 124 -13.51 -28.96 -16.72
N SER A 125 -13.43 -27.66 -16.98
CA SER A 125 -12.21 -26.86 -16.89
C SER A 125 -12.29 -25.94 -15.67
N ALA A 126 -12.17 -26.53 -14.48
CA ALA A 126 -12.34 -25.88 -13.18
C ALA A 126 -11.48 -24.61 -13.00
N GLY A 127 -10.22 -24.60 -13.45
CA GLY A 127 -9.37 -23.40 -13.36
C GLY A 127 -9.80 -22.22 -14.25
N THR A 128 -10.84 -22.38 -15.08
CA THR A 128 -11.39 -21.33 -15.96
C THR A 128 -12.90 -21.21 -15.85
N ASN A 129 -13.51 -21.87 -14.87
CA ASN A 129 -14.95 -21.93 -14.61
C ASN A 129 -15.79 -22.23 -15.87
N ARG A 130 -15.36 -23.23 -16.63
CA ARG A 130 -15.96 -23.61 -17.92
C ARG A 130 -16.31 -25.08 -17.95
N ILE A 131 -17.44 -25.41 -18.57
CA ILE A 131 -17.77 -26.78 -18.95
C ILE A 131 -18.05 -26.84 -20.44
N THR A 132 -17.27 -27.64 -21.16
CA THR A 132 -17.41 -27.85 -22.60
C THR A 132 -18.04 -29.20 -22.84
N PHE A 133 -19.03 -29.29 -23.73
CA PHE A 133 -19.66 -30.54 -24.14
C PHE A 133 -20.16 -30.48 -25.58
N SER A 134 -20.55 -31.62 -26.12
CA SER A 134 -21.20 -31.72 -27.44
C SER A 134 -22.68 -32.04 -27.25
N SER A 135 -23.58 -31.38 -28.00
CA SER A 135 -25.02 -31.70 -28.00
C SER A 135 -25.59 -31.88 -29.40
N ARG A 136 -26.32 -32.97 -29.63
CA ARG A 136 -27.08 -33.20 -30.88
C ARG A 136 -28.26 -32.24 -31.05
N TYR A 137 -28.82 -31.77 -29.95
CA TYR A 137 -30.06 -31.01 -29.95
C TYR A 137 -29.88 -29.64 -29.26
N PRO A 138 -30.54 -28.58 -29.74
CA PRO A 138 -30.67 -27.31 -29.01
C PRO A 138 -31.63 -27.43 -27.82
N GLY A 139 -31.76 -26.36 -27.04
CA GLY A 139 -32.70 -26.26 -25.92
C GLY A 139 -32.10 -25.60 -24.68
N LEU A 140 -32.81 -25.74 -23.56
CA LEU A 140 -32.37 -25.24 -22.26
C LEU A 140 -31.41 -26.22 -21.60
N PHE A 141 -30.22 -25.76 -21.28
CA PHE A 141 -29.20 -26.48 -20.54
C PHE A 141 -29.02 -25.88 -19.14
N LEU A 142 -28.75 -26.74 -18.16
CA LEU A 142 -28.24 -26.34 -16.85
C LEU A 142 -27.20 -27.33 -16.38
N LEU A 143 -26.38 -26.95 -15.40
CA LEU A 143 -25.41 -27.84 -14.79
C LEU A 143 -25.96 -28.40 -13.48
N ALA A 144 -25.70 -29.68 -13.20
CA ALA A 144 -26.03 -30.29 -11.92
C ALA A 144 -24.91 -31.19 -11.45
N GLY A 145 -24.78 -31.32 -10.13
CA GLY A 145 -23.69 -32.06 -9.48
C GLY A 145 -24.07 -32.56 -8.09
N THR A 146 -23.17 -33.32 -7.49
CA THR A 146 -23.29 -33.75 -6.09
C THR A 146 -22.94 -32.60 -5.14
N ALA A 147 -23.32 -32.71 -3.86
CA ALA A 147 -22.92 -31.73 -2.86
C ALA A 147 -21.40 -31.67 -2.68
N GLY A 148 -20.84 -30.48 -2.48
CA GLY A 148 -19.40 -30.25 -2.37
C GLY A 148 -19.05 -28.82 -1.96
N ALA A 149 -17.78 -28.45 -2.12
CA ALA A 149 -17.21 -27.20 -1.61
C ALA A 149 -17.49 -25.95 -2.48
N GLY A 150 -18.12 -26.10 -3.64
CA GLY A 150 -18.26 -25.07 -4.66
C GLY A 150 -16.98 -24.92 -5.49
N ASP A 151 -16.84 -23.75 -6.12
CA ASP A 151 -15.62 -23.37 -6.83
C ASP A 151 -14.52 -23.01 -5.83
N THR A 152 -13.45 -23.81 -5.81
CA THR A 152 -12.28 -23.60 -4.95
C THR A 152 -11.12 -22.90 -5.66
N ASN A 153 -11.29 -22.59 -6.95
CA ASN A 153 -10.23 -22.12 -7.86
C ASN A 153 -10.41 -20.65 -8.27
N SER A 154 -11.58 -20.04 -8.03
CA SER A 154 -11.79 -18.62 -8.29
C SER A 154 -10.88 -17.74 -7.40
N PRO A 155 -10.31 -16.66 -7.95
CA PRO A 155 -9.30 -15.86 -7.27
C PRO A 155 -9.86 -14.93 -6.15
N GLY A 156 -11.10 -15.16 -5.70
CA GLY A 156 -11.70 -14.45 -4.58
C GLY A 156 -11.92 -12.95 -4.82
N PRO A 157 -12.05 -12.14 -3.73
CA PRO A 157 -12.08 -10.69 -3.82
C PRO A 157 -10.85 -10.12 -4.54
N GLN A 158 -11.04 -9.08 -5.37
CA GLN A 158 -9.98 -8.41 -6.12
C GLN A 158 -9.99 -6.89 -5.93
N GLY A 159 -8.82 -6.25 -6.03
CA GLY A 159 -8.71 -4.79 -6.11
C GLY A 159 -8.65 -4.06 -4.76
N GLU A 160 -9.00 -2.78 -4.74
CA GLU A 160 -8.90 -1.94 -3.54
C GLU A 160 -10.13 -2.11 -2.63
N ILE A 161 -9.90 -2.39 -1.34
CA ILE A 161 -10.94 -2.38 -0.31
C ILE A 161 -10.95 -1.00 0.34
N THR A 162 -11.92 -0.14 0.01
CA THR A 162 -12.04 1.16 0.65
C THR A 162 -12.53 1.00 2.09
N LEU A 163 -11.75 1.45 3.06
CA LEU A 163 -12.09 1.41 4.49
C LEU A 163 -12.52 2.78 5.01
N SER A 164 -13.36 2.80 6.04
CA SER A 164 -13.83 4.01 6.73
C SER A 164 -14.02 3.71 8.21
N ALA A 165 -13.76 4.71 9.06
CA ALA A 165 -13.88 4.58 10.52
C ALA A 165 -14.95 5.49 11.09
N LEU A 166 -15.51 5.07 12.21
CA LEU A 166 -16.44 5.80 13.06
C LEU A 166 -16.01 5.64 14.52
N PRO A 167 -15.68 6.73 15.24
CA PRO A 167 -15.65 8.14 14.80
C PRO A 167 -14.67 8.40 13.65
N LEU A 168 -14.91 9.45 12.85
CA LEU A 168 -14.19 9.62 11.57
C LEU A 168 -12.71 10.01 11.70
N ASN A 169 -12.39 10.85 12.68
CA ASN A 169 -11.07 11.49 12.74
C ASN A 169 -10.13 10.80 13.72
N SER A 170 -10.58 10.63 14.95
CA SER A 170 -9.75 10.12 16.04
C SER A 170 -10.57 9.77 17.28
N VAL A 171 -9.94 9.00 18.17
CA VAL A 171 -10.41 8.80 19.55
C VAL A 171 -9.22 8.85 20.51
N VAL A 172 -9.48 9.09 21.79
CA VAL A 172 -8.45 9.05 22.84
C VAL A 172 -7.95 7.61 23.04
N ALA A 173 -6.63 7.45 23.15
CA ALA A 173 -5.92 6.23 23.46
C ALA A 173 -6.04 5.86 24.96
N ASN A 174 -7.23 5.45 25.40
CA ASN A 174 -7.52 5.15 26.81
C ASN A 174 -7.71 3.66 27.12
N GLY A 175 -7.49 2.76 26.15
CA GLY A 175 -7.73 1.33 26.34
C GLY A 175 -9.20 0.91 26.38
N SER A 176 -10.15 1.84 26.23
CA SER A 176 -11.59 1.56 26.35
C SER A 176 -12.44 2.11 25.19
N ASN A 177 -11.98 3.16 24.51
CA ASN A 177 -12.66 3.71 23.34
C ASN A 177 -12.60 2.72 22.19
N THR A 178 -13.65 2.72 21.37
CA THR A 178 -13.76 1.81 20.24
C THR A 178 -13.92 2.58 18.94
N VAL A 179 -13.32 2.05 17.88
CA VAL A 179 -13.46 2.53 16.50
C VAL A 179 -14.14 1.44 15.71
N THR A 180 -15.29 1.75 15.13
CA THR A 180 -15.96 0.85 14.18
C THR A 180 -15.41 1.15 12.80
N VAL A 181 -14.87 0.12 12.14
CA VAL A 181 -14.33 0.18 10.79
C VAL A 181 -15.28 -0.56 9.85
N THR A 182 -15.64 0.07 8.74
CA THR A 182 -16.50 -0.50 7.70
C THR A 182 -15.82 -0.39 6.34
N SER A 183 -16.10 -1.32 5.43
CA SER A 183 -15.66 -1.21 4.04
C SER A 183 -16.76 -0.66 3.13
N GLY A 184 -16.35 -0.18 1.95
CA GLY A 184 -17.22 -0.13 0.77
C GLY A 184 -17.58 -1.53 0.26
N ILE A 185 -18.27 -1.58 -0.88
CA ILE A 185 -18.59 -2.83 -1.57
C ILE A 185 -17.30 -3.45 -2.11
N ILE A 186 -17.01 -4.67 -1.67
CA ILE A 186 -15.88 -5.48 -2.10
C ILE A 186 -16.29 -6.23 -3.37
N GLN A 187 -15.42 -6.19 -4.38
CA GLN A 187 -15.69 -6.74 -5.70
C GLN A 187 -14.78 -7.93 -6.02
N ASN A 188 -15.22 -8.78 -6.95
CA ASN A 188 -14.40 -9.83 -7.56
C ASN A 188 -13.74 -9.34 -8.86
N GLU A 189 -13.01 -10.23 -9.55
CA GLU A 189 -12.33 -9.95 -10.82
C GLU A 189 -13.25 -9.40 -11.93
N SER A 190 -14.53 -9.76 -11.88
CA SER A 190 -15.55 -9.32 -12.84
C SER A 190 -16.23 -8.00 -12.44
N SER A 191 -15.70 -7.29 -11.43
CA SER A 191 -16.28 -6.06 -10.85
C SER A 191 -17.67 -6.26 -10.24
N LEU A 192 -18.05 -7.49 -9.92
CA LEU A 192 -19.31 -7.82 -9.25
C LEU A 192 -19.10 -7.89 -7.72
N PRO A 193 -20.10 -7.54 -6.91
CA PRO A 193 -20.03 -7.67 -5.46
C PRO A 193 -19.75 -9.12 -5.02
N VAL A 194 -18.86 -9.31 -4.05
CA VAL A 194 -18.57 -10.64 -3.50
C VAL A 194 -19.75 -11.18 -2.70
N ALA A 195 -19.90 -12.51 -2.67
CA ALA A 195 -20.98 -13.16 -1.93
C ALA A 195 -20.86 -12.92 -0.42
N ASP A 196 -21.98 -12.98 0.30
CA ASP A 196 -22.01 -12.96 1.76
C ASP A 196 -21.30 -14.20 2.33
N GLY A 197 -20.60 -14.03 3.45
CA GLY A 197 -19.78 -15.09 4.05
C GLY A 197 -18.36 -15.16 3.50
N THR A 198 -18.00 -14.35 2.50
CA THR A 198 -16.62 -14.27 1.99
C THR A 198 -15.70 -13.73 3.10
N LEU A 199 -14.61 -14.45 3.38
CA LEU A 199 -13.71 -14.10 4.49
C LEU A 199 -12.67 -13.06 4.04
N ILE A 200 -12.50 -12.02 4.85
CA ILE A 200 -11.48 -10.98 4.72
C ILE A 200 -10.64 -10.96 5.99
N THR A 201 -9.33 -11.06 5.84
CA THR A 201 -8.38 -10.94 6.96
C THR A 201 -8.19 -9.47 7.29
N VAL A 202 -8.39 -9.09 8.55
CA VAL A 202 -8.20 -7.71 9.01
C VAL A 202 -7.08 -7.63 10.04
N SER A 203 -6.37 -6.50 10.07
CA SER A 203 -5.30 -6.25 11.03
C SER A 203 -5.25 -4.79 11.47
N SER A 204 -4.65 -4.55 12.64
CA SER A 204 -4.38 -3.20 13.13
C SER A 204 -2.99 -3.15 13.75
N SER A 205 -2.17 -2.20 13.33
CA SER A 205 -0.81 -2.00 13.88
C SER A 205 -0.81 -1.40 15.29
N ARG A 206 -1.89 -0.71 15.69
CA ARG A 206 -2.16 -0.28 17.07
C ARG A 206 -3.62 -0.52 17.44
N GLY A 207 -3.87 -0.80 18.71
CA GLY A 207 -5.21 -1.21 19.16
C GLY A 207 -5.49 -2.67 18.81
N THR A 208 -6.55 -3.22 19.41
CA THR A 208 -6.88 -4.64 19.31
C THR A 208 -8.21 -4.82 18.59
N ILE A 209 -8.27 -5.72 17.61
CA ILE A 209 -9.54 -6.05 16.96
C ILE A 209 -10.39 -6.84 17.95
N GLN A 210 -11.58 -6.33 18.26
CA GLN A 210 -12.51 -6.92 19.23
C GLN A 210 -13.57 -7.81 18.57
N SER A 211 -13.76 -7.69 17.26
CA SER A 211 -14.71 -8.51 16.52
C SER A 211 -14.35 -9.99 16.58
N ALA A 212 -15.39 -10.84 16.65
CA ALA A 212 -15.21 -12.29 16.65
C ALA A 212 -14.57 -12.75 15.34
N ASP A 213 -13.60 -13.64 15.45
CA ASP A 213 -12.97 -14.29 14.31
C ASP A 213 -13.91 -15.33 13.71
N ALA A 214 -14.29 -15.14 12.45
CA ALA A 214 -15.17 -16.05 11.72
C ALA A 214 -14.50 -17.39 11.39
N ASP A 215 -13.15 -17.44 11.33
CA ASP A 215 -12.40 -18.67 11.09
C ASP A 215 -11.04 -18.65 11.80
N SER A 216 -11.07 -19.05 13.08
CA SER A 216 -9.87 -19.17 13.92
C SER A 216 -8.83 -20.20 13.45
N GLY A 217 -9.15 -21.02 12.43
CA GLY A 217 -8.20 -21.94 11.81
C GLY A 217 -7.22 -21.26 10.85
N ARG A 218 -7.48 -20.01 10.49
CA ARG A 218 -6.64 -19.19 9.59
C ARG A 218 -5.86 -18.16 10.38
N ALA A 219 -4.69 -17.78 9.88
CA ALA A 219 -3.86 -16.77 10.51
C ALA A 219 -4.49 -15.37 10.37
N GLY A 220 -4.55 -14.61 11.45
CA GLY A 220 -5.18 -13.28 11.50
C GLY A 220 -6.69 -13.34 11.75
N VAL A 221 -7.30 -12.20 12.07
CA VAL A 221 -8.74 -12.14 12.38
C VAL A 221 -9.54 -12.13 11.08
N GLN A 222 -10.45 -13.09 10.91
CA GLN A 222 -11.29 -13.19 9.72
C GLN A 222 -12.66 -12.55 9.96
N ILE A 223 -13.06 -11.65 9.07
CA ILE A 223 -14.38 -11.02 9.06
C ILE A 223 -15.12 -11.48 7.81
N ALA A 224 -16.31 -12.06 8.01
CA ALA A 224 -17.18 -12.46 6.92
C ALA A 224 -17.91 -11.24 6.33
N THR A 225 -18.01 -11.18 5.01
CA THR A 225 -18.78 -10.15 4.30
C THR A 225 -20.28 -10.30 4.54
N SER A 226 -20.96 -9.17 4.62
CA SER A 226 -22.43 -9.05 4.62
C SER A 226 -22.84 -7.88 3.72
N GLY A 227 -23.73 -8.12 2.77
CA GLY A 227 -24.03 -7.17 1.69
C GLY A 227 -22.77 -6.78 0.90
N ALA A 228 -21.86 -7.73 0.67
CA ALA A 228 -20.55 -7.51 0.03
C ALA A 228 -19.63 -6.48 0.73
N SER A 229 -19.83 -6.19 2.02
CA SER A 229 -18.99 -5.30 2.82
C SER A 229 -18.58 -5.97 4.13
N ILE A 230 -17.54 -5.46 4.78
CA ILE A 230 -17.14 -5.89 6.12
C ILE A 230 -17.35 -4.77 7.14
N ALA A 231 -17.59 -5.16 8.40
CA ALA A 231 -17.62 -4.26 9.53
C ALA A 231 -16.96 -4.94 10.74
N PHE A 232 -16.06 -4.23 11.42
CA PHE A 232 -15.38 -4.73 12.61
C PHE A 232 -15.01 -3.60 13.57
N THR A 233 -14.70 -3.94 14.82
CA THR A 233 -14.39 -2.97 15.87
C THR A 233 -12.95 -3.11 16.33
N VAL A 234 -12.26 -1.98 16.44
CA VAL A 234 -10.91 -1.86 16.99
C VAL A 234 -11.00 -1.14 18.34
N LEU A 235 -10.52 -1.78 19.40
CA LEU A 235 -10.33 -1.19 20.72
C LEU A 235 -9.07 -0.32 20.71
N ALA A 236 -9.21 0.93 21.13
CA ALA A 236 -8.11 1.88 21.22
C ALA A 236 -7.00 1.36 22.16
N PRO A 237 -5.72 1.57 21.82
CA PRO A 237 -4.61 1.26 22.72
C PRO A 237 -4.56 2.23 23.91
N THR A 238 -3.62 2.02 24.83
CA THR A 238 -3.25 3.00 25.86
C THR A 238 -2.13 3.95 25.40
N GLN A 239 -1.43 3.62 24.32
CA GLN A 239 -0.40 4.46 23.73
C GLN A 239 -0.94 5.23 22.54
N SER A 240 -0.83 6.55 22.56
CA SER A 240 -1.24 7.42 21.45
C SER A 240 -0.36 7.22 20.21
N GLY A 241 -0.87 7.62 19.05
CA GLY A 241 -0.17 7.57 17.78
C GLY A 241 -1.02 7.06 16.63
N THR A 242 -0.42 7.04 15.46
CA THR A 242 -1.06 6.58 14.22
C THR A 242 -1.12 5.06 14.16
N SER A 243 -2.30 4.53 13.86
CA SER A 243 -2.54 3.13 13.49
C SER A 243 -2.82 2.99 12.00
N PHE A 244 -2.21 1.99 11.38
CA PHE A 244 -2.61 1.43 10.10
C PHE A 244 -3.53 0.24 10.34
N ILE A 245 -4.77 0.35 9.88
CA ILE A 245 -5.80 -0.69 9.92
C ILE A 245 -5.96 -1.22 8.51
N SER A 246 -5.74 -2.51 8.29
CA SER A 246 -5.82 -3.11 6.95
C SER A 246 -6.89 -4.20 6.85
N ALA A 247 -7.35 -4.40 5.62
CA ALA A 247 -8.24 -5.49 5.23
C ALA A 247 -7.68 -6.11 3.95
N ALA A 248 -7.48 -7.42 3.95
CA ALA A 248 -6.95 -8.16 2.82
C ALA A 248 -7.78 -9.41 2.58
N SER A 249 -8.08 -9.71 1.31
CA SER A 249 -8.63 -11.02 0.97
C SER A 249 -7.67 -12.13 1.44
N VAL A 250 -8.19 -13.30 1.82
CA VAL A 250 -7.38 -14.42 2.30
C VAL A 250 -6.30 -14.86 1.28
N GLN A 251 -6.57 -14.67 -0.02
CA GLN A 251 -5.63 -14.96 -1.10
C GLN A 251 -4.78 -13.74 -1.53
N GLY A 252 -4.88 -12.62 -0.82
CA GLY A 252 -4.05 -11.42 -1.03
C GLY A 252 -4.36 -10.56 -2.26
N ALA A 253 -5.41 -10.89 -3.02
CA ALA A 253 -5.71 -10.27 -4.30
C ALA A 253 -6.61 -9.00 -4.20
N ALA A 254 -7.35 -8.83 -3.11
CA ALA A 254 -7.89 -7.54 -2.68
C ALA A 254 -7.20 -7.02 -1.41
N TYR A 255 -6.94 -5.70 -1.36
CA TYR A 255 -6.28 -5.04 -0.23
C TYR A 255 -6.83 -3.63 0.02
N GLY A 256 -6.93 -3.24 1.28
CA GLY A 256 -7.27 -1.91 1.73
C GLY A 256 -6.54 -1.54 3.01
N GLU A 257 -6.21 -0.26 3.18
CA GLU A 257 -5.58 0.27 4.38
C GLU A 257 -6.17 1.63 4.76
N LEU A 258 -6.44 1.81 6.05
CA LEU A 258 -6.91 3.03 6.67
C LEU A 258 -5.89 3.49 7.71
N GLN A 259 -5.43 4.74 7.56
CA GLN A 259 -4.68 5.42 8.61
C GLN A 259 -5.65 6.05 9.60
N TYR A 260 -5.52 5.75 10.89
CA TYR A 260 -6.37 6.27 11.95
C TYR A 260 -5.55 6.78 13.14
N GLU A 261 -5.95 7.89 13.74
CA GLU A 261 -5.18 8.53 14.81
C GLU A 261 -5.79 8.27 16.20
N PHE A 262 -4.97 7.72 17.10
CA PHE A 262 -5.31 7.61 18.51
C PHE A 262 -4.64 8.75 19.28
N LEU A 263 -5.44 9.68 19.81
CA LEU A 263 -4.95 10.88 20.48
C LEU A 263 -4.53 10.60 21.93
N PRO A 264 -3.57 11.35 22.48
CA PRO A 264 -3.34 11.35 23.92
C PRO A 264 -4.59 11.82 24.68
N GLY A 265 -4.70 11.40 25.93
CA GLY A 265 -5.74 11.83 26.85
C GLY A 265 -5.52 13.25 27.38
N PRO A 266 -6.42 13.72 28.27
CA PRO A 266 -6.27 15.01 28.93
C PRO A 266 -4.99 15.06 29.77
N PRO A 267 -4.37 16.25 29.92
CA PRO A 267 -3.17 16.43 30.73
C PRO A 267 -3.42 16.08 32.20
N VAL A 268 -2.42 15.49 32.85
CA VAL A 268 -2.43 15.22 34.30
C VAL A 268 -1.15 15.74 34.95
N GLY A 269 -1.28 16.19 36.20
CA GLY A 269 -0.15 16.63 37.02
C GLY A 269 0.56 15.49 37.76
N PRO A 270 1.67 15.81 38.47
CA PRO A 270 2.26 17.14 38.59
C PRO A 270 3.18 17.49 37.42
N ILE A 271 3.20 18.77 37.02
CA ILE A 271 4.19 19.36 36.10
C ILE A 271 5.09 20.34 36.86
N THR A 272 6.30 20.59 36.35
CA THR A 272 7.25 21.55 36.95
C THR A 272 7.58 22.68 35.99
N TRP A 273 7.79 23.88 36.53
CA TRP A 273 8.12 25.07 35.73
C TRP A 273 9.59 25.46 35.91
N THR A 274 10.23 25.79 34.80
CA THR A 274 11.58 26.36 34.78
C THR A 274 11.48 27.86 34.50
N VAL A 275 12.12 28.66 35.35
CA VAL A 275 12.21 30.11 35.20
C VAL A 275 13.40 30.46 34.30
N GLY A 276 13.11 31.13 33.19
CA GLY A 276 14.09 31.66 32.25
C GLY A 276 14.81 32.89 32.77
N GLU A 277 15.80 33.37 32.01
CA GLU A 277 16.61 34.52 32.42
C GLU A 277 15.74 35.77 32.58
N PRO A 278 15.78 36.45 33.76
CA PRO A 278 15.00 37.65 33.98
C PRO A 278 15.58 38.84 33.21
N ASP A 279 14.72 39.52 32.45
CA ASP A 279 15.05 40.72 31.68
C ASP A 279 14.53 41.99 32.37
N GLY A 280 15.31 43.07 32.28
CA GLY A 280 15.06 44.33 32.97
C GLY A 280 15.48 44.38 34.45
N ASP A 281 15.25 45.55 35.05
CA ASP A 281 15.57 45.83 36.46
C ASP A 281 14.32 46.20 37.29
N SER A 282 13.37 46.93 36.71
CA SER A 282 12.08 47.29 37.30
C SER A 282 11.18 47.97 36.25
N PRO A 283 10.11 47.34 35.74
CA PRO A 283 9.67 45.98 36.05
C PRO A 283 10.62 44.92 35.47
N VAL A 284 10.51 43.69 35.98
CA VAL A 284 11.28 42.53 35.54
C VAL A 284 10.34 41.57 34.82
N THR A 285 10.74 41.12 33.62
CA THR A 285 10.01 40.12 32.85
C THR A 285 10.77 38.80 32.84
N MET A 286 10.04 37.69 32.84
CA MET A 286 10.64 36.35 32.77
C MET A 286 9.73 35.39 32.01
N GLU A 287 10.35 34.46 31.29
CA GLU A 287 9.66 33.34 30.64
C GLU A 287 9.62 32.14 31.59
N LEU A 288 8.47 31.48 31.70
CA LEU A 288 8.32 30.22 32.41
C LEU A 288 7.91 29.16 31.41
N VAL A 289 8.62 28.03 31.43
CA VAL A 289 8.36 26.89 30.55
C VAL A 289 8.19 25.63 31.40
N SER A 290 7.13 24.86 31.15
CA SER A 290 6.92 23.60 31.85
C SER A 290 7.87 22.50 31.36
N ASP A 291 8.01 21.45 32.15
CA ASP A 291 8.42 20.13 31.64
C ASP A 291 7.35 19.52 30.71
N VAL A 292 7.64 18.33 30.17
CA VAL A 292 6.75 17.68 29.22
C VAL A 292 5.49 17.20 29.93
N ILE A 293 4.36 17.79 29.57
CA ILE A 293 3.03 17.49 30.07
C ILE A 293 2.55 16.18 29.44
N ARG A 294 2.00 15.29 30.27
CA ARG A 294 1.56 13.95 29.88
C ARG A 294 0.13 13.68 30.31
N ASP A 295 -0.49 12.71 29.67
CA ASP A 295 -1.75 12.10 30.13
C ASP A 295 -1.51 11.00 31.19
N VAL A 296 -2.59 10.43 31.71
CA VAL A 296 -2.56 9.35 32.72
C VAL A 296 -1.86 8.07 32.24
N PHE A 297 -1.72 7.89 30.93
CA PHE A 297 -1.05 6.74 30.32
C PHE A 297 0.40 7.04 29.92
N GLY A 298 0.90 8.24 30.22
CA GLY A 298 2.26 8.68 29.94
C GLY A 298 2.48 9.20 28.52
N ASN A 299 1.43 9.36 27.72
CA ASN A 299 1.52 9.96 26.39
C ASN A 299 1.76 11.47 26.51
N ILE A 300 2.58 12.03 25.63
CA ILE A 300 2.74 13.48 25.54
C ILE A 300 1.43 14.07 25.01
N VAL A 301 0.94 15.14 25.64
CA VAL A 301 -0.31 15.79 25.22
C VAL A 301 -0.21 16.34 23.79
N ALA A 302 -1.36 16.43 23.12
CA ALA A 302 -1.41 16.85 21.73
C ALA A 302 -0.97 18.33 21.58
N GLU A 303 -0.39 18.65 20.43
CA GLU A 303 -0.10 20.03 20.04
C GLU A 303 -1.38 20.89 20.10
N GLY A 304 -1.30 22.06 20.71
CA GLY A 304 -2.45 22.93 20.88
C GLY A 304 -3.38 22.56 22.04
N THR A 305 -2.99 21.64 22.92
CA THR A 305 -3.77 21.36 24.15
C THR A 305 -3.80 22.60 25.03
N PRO A 306 -4.98 23.15 25.40
CA PRO A 306 -5.06 24.33 26.25
C PRO A 306 -4.69 23.98 27.70
N ILE A 307 -3.88 24.84 28.31
CA ILE A 307 -3.49 24.79 29.72
C ILE A 307 -3.91 26.12 30.33
N THR A 308 -4.72 26.06 31.39
CA THR A 308 -5.21 27.26 32.08
C THR A 308 -4.23 27.69 33.15
N ILE A 309 -3.79 28.95 33.10
CA ILE A 309 -2.82 29.54 34.02
C ILE A 309 -3.48 30.64 34.84
N TRP A 310 -3.17 30.65 36.13
CA TRP A 310 -3.51 31.72 37.07
C TRP A 310 -2.25 32.21 37.75
N VAL A 311 -2.09 33.53 37.78
CA VAL A 311 -0.96 34.19 38.44
C VAL A 311 -1.49 35.17 39.48
N GLN A 312 -0.92 35.10 40.69
CA GLN A 312 -1.14 36.06 41.76
C GLN A 312 0.14 36.85 42.02
N ASP A 313 0.04 38.16 42.23
CA ASP A 313 1.15 39.07 42.48
C ASP A 313 2.16 39.21 41.31
N GLY A 314 1.68 38.96 40.09
CA GLY A 314 2.37 39.20 38.81
C GLY A 314 1.37 39.40 37.67
N THR A 315 1.83 39.92 36.53
CA THR A 315 1.00 40.16 35.34
C THR A 315 1.44 39.25 34.19
N ILE A 316 0.50 38.50 33.61
CA ILE A 316 0.78 37.70 32.41
C ILE A 316 0.84 38.62 31.18
N LEU A 317 1.94 38.57 30.44
CA LEU A 317 2.13 39.32 29.19
C LEU A 317 1.88 38.48 27.94
N SER A 318 1.88 37.15 28.06
CA SER A 318 1.58 36.26 26.94
C SER A 318 0.17 36.51 26.38
N PRO A 319 -0.07 36.26 25.08
CA PRO A 319 -1.40 36.34 24.51
C PRO A 319 -2.27 35.20 25.03
N ASP A 320 -3.51 35.51 25.38
CA ASP A 320 -4.48 34.50 25.79
C ASP A 320 -5.04 33.80 24.55
N ALA A 321 -4.94 32.47 24.51
CA ALA A 321 -5.42 31.68 23.40
C ALA A 321 -6.96 31.64 23.32
N ASP A 322 -7.67 31.87 24.43
CA ASP A 322 -9.12 31.92 24.46
C ASP A 322 -9.64 32.88 25.53
N LEU A 323 -9.89 34.13 25.11
CA LEU A 323 -10.47 35.20 25.94
C LEU A 323 -11.88 34.89 26.48
N GLY A 324 -12.55 33.85 25.96
CA GLY A 324 -13.86 33.40 26.42
C GLY A 324 -13.79 32.36 27.55
N ALA A 325 -12.63 31.75 27.76
CA ALA A 325 -12.38 30.79 28.82
C ALA A 325 -12.03 31.49 30.14
N ASN A 326 -12.23 30.79 31.26
CA ASN A 326 -11.90 31.31 32.58
C ASN A 326 -10.41 31.08 32.88
N GLY A 327 -9.69 32.16 33.22
CA GLY A 327 -8.23 32.12 33.40
C GLY A 327 -7.47 32.22 32.08
N HIS A 328 -6.15 32.41 32.16
CA HIS A 328 -5.32 32.63 30.98
C HIS A 328 -5.04 31.31 30.26
N GLN A 329 -5.40 31.19 28.97
CA GLN A 329 -5.14 29.96 28.21
C GLN A 329 -3.82 30.06 27.45
N THR A 330 -2.90 29.14 27.74
CA THR A 330 -1.72 28.89 26.91
C THR A 330 -1.86 27.55 26.19
N LEU A 331 -1.31 27.44 24.98
CA LEU A 331 -1.37 26.21 24.20
C LEU A 331 -0.07 25.42 24.36
N ALA A 332 -0.18 24.12 24.64
CA ALA A 332 0.98 23.24 24.71
C ALA A 332 1.63 23.09 23.33
N TYR A 333 2.95 23.29 23.26
CA TYR A 333 3.75 23.06 22.06
C TYR A 333 4.95 22.16 22.37
N GLY A 334 5.17 21.11 21.57
CA GLY A 334 6.15 20.07 21.90
C GLY A 334 5.85 19.38 23.24
N GLY A 335 4.57 19.36 23.63
CA GLY A 335 4.12 18.86 24.93
C GLY A 335 4.45 19.75 26.13
N ARG A 336 4.82 21.02 25.94
CA ARG A 336 5.16 21.95 27.04
C ARG A 336 4.31 23.21 26.96
N ALA A 337 4.00 23.79 28.12
CA ALA A 337 3.33 25.07 28.22
C ALA A 337 4.36 26.19 28.51
N GLY A 338 4.11 27.38 27.97
CA GLY A 338 4.96 28.55 28.16
C GLY A 338 4.14 29.80 28.49
N VAL A 339 4.66 30.65 29.37
CA VAL A 339 4.05 31.95 29.73
C VAL A 339 5.12 32.98 30.07
N VAL A 340 4.88 34.25 29.72
CA VAL A 340 5.72 35.39 30.09
C VAL A 340 5.02 36.17 31.19
N ILE A 341 5.74 36.43 32.28
CA ILE A 341 5.20 37.13 33.47
C ILE A 341 6.06 38.36 33.76
N GLU A 342 5.39 39.46 34.10
CA GLU A 342 5.98 40.70 34.60
C GLU A 342 5.76 40.83 36.11
N VAL A 343 6.82 41.15 36.84
CA VAL A 343 6.82 41.45 38.27
C VAL A 343 7.50 42.78 38.56
N SER A 344 7.23 43.36 39.72
CA SER A 344 7.64 44.74 40.03
C SER A 344 9.15 44.95 40.16
N ASN A 345 9.92 43.99 40.70
CA ASN A 345 11.38 44.08 40.86
C ASN A 345 12.02 42.68 41.01
N ARG A 346 13.36 42.63 41.13
CA ARG A 346 14.15 41.38 41.22
C ARG A 346 13.93 40.56 42.50
N ASP A 347 13.37 41.16 43.56
CA ASP A 347 13.07 40.48 44.83
C ASP A 347 11.58 40.05 44.94
N SER A 348 10.75 40.40 43.95
CA SER A 348 9.33 40.07 43.95
C SER A 348 9.09 38.58 43.75
N ARG A 349 8.07 38.04 44.42
CA ARG A 349 7.57 36.68 44.23
C ARG A 349 6.12 36.69 43.80
N PHE A 350 5.74 35.67 43.04
CA PHE A 350 4.39 35.46 42.52
C PHE A 350 4.01 33.99 42.63
N THR A 351 2.71 33.71 42.71
CA THR A 351 2.19 32.33 42.70
C THR A 351 1.67 32.02 41.30
N LEU A 352 2.07 30.87 40.74
CA LEU A 352 1.56 30.33 39.48
C LEU A 352 0.84 29.00 39.74
N ASN A 353 -0.42 28.96 39.33
CA ASN A 353 -1.22 27.73 39.29
C ASN A 353 -1.56 27.38 37.84
N ALA A 354 -1.40 26.11 37.48
CA ALA A 354 -1.72 25.59 36.15
C ALA A 354 -2.73 24.45 36.28
N TYR A 355 -3.73 24.44 35.40
CA TYR A 355 -4.83 23.48 35.37
C TYR A 355 -4.99 22.87 33.97
N ALA A 356 -5.47 21.63 33.90
CA ALA A 356 -5.75 20.92 32.66
C ALA A 356 -6.95 21.51 31.90
N ASP A 357 -7.81 22.24 32.59
CA ASP A 357 -9.08 22.74 32.09
C ASP A 357 -9.42 24.12 32.68
N ALA A 358 -10.24 24.88 31.95
CA ALA A 358 -10.64 26.24 32.32
C ALA A 358 -11.58 26.29 33.55
N GLN A 359 -12.20 25.17 33.91
CA GLN A 359 -13.03 25.05 35.11
C GLN A 359 -12.21 24.74 36.36
N GLN A 360 -10.87 24.61 36.23
CA GLN A 360 -9.94 24.32 37.32
C GLN A 360 -10.27 23.01 38.05
N THR A 361 -10.74 22.00 37.31
CA THR A 361 -11.11 20.72 37.92
C THR A 361 -9.90 19.81 38.17
N GLU A 362 -8.89 19.88 37.32
CA GLU A 362 -7.66 19.10 37.44
C GLU A 362 -6.43 20.02 37.53
N GLU A 363 -5.80 20.06 38.71
CA GLU A 363 -4.59 20.86 38.96
C GLU A 363 -3.34 20.13 38.43
N LEU A 364 -2.58 20.82 37.57
CA LEU A 364 -1.32 20.32 37.03
C LEU A 364 -0.13 20.76 37.89
N SER A 365 -0.16 21.98 38.43
CA SER A 365 0.89 22.47 39.32
C SER A 365 0.40 23.69 40.10
N SER A 366 0.87 23.84 41.33
CA SER A 366 0.81 25.10 42.09
C SER A 366 2.17 25.35 42.72
N GLY A 367 2.69 26.57 42.58
CA GLY A 367 3.99 26.93 43.14
C GLY A 367 4.23 28.43 43.18
N GLU A 368 5.12 28.84 44.06
CA GLU A 368 5.61 30.21 44.14
C GLU A 368 6.93 30.33 43.38
N TYR A 369 7.12 31.38 42.59
CA TYR A 369 8.31 31.62 41.77
C TYR A 369 8.77 33.09 41.90
N GLY A 370 10.03 33.36 41.58
CA GLY A 370 10.59 34.71 41.51
C GLY A 370 11.81 34.81 40.58
N PRO A 371 12.28 36.04 40.27
CA PRO A 371 13.41 36.27 39.36
C PRO A 371 14.71 35.59 39.79
N SER A 372 14.89 35.34 41.09
CA SER A 372 16.07 34.67 41.65
C SER A 372 16.07 33.15 41.48
N ASP A 373 14.94 32.55 41.09
CA ASP A 373 14.80 31.10 40.85
C ASP A 373 15.27 30.68 39.44
N TYR A 374 15.76 31.63 38.64
CA TYR A 374 16.21 31.36 37.27
C TYR A 374 17.38 30.36 37.22
N VAL A 375 17.36 29.50 36.22
CA VAL A 375 18.45 28.54 35.98
C VAL A 375 19.22 28.97 34.74
N SER A 376 20.50 29.33 34.91
CA SER A 376 21.38 29.66 33.78
C SER A 376 21.65 28.41 32.94
N VAL A 377 21.08 28.36 31.74
CA VAL A 377 21.36 27.28 30.77
C VAL A 377 22.47 27.72 29.82
N PRO A 378 23.55 26.92 29.63
CA PRO A 378 24.59 27.26 28.67
C PRO A 378 24.03 27.29 27.24
N LEU A 379 24.18 28.44 26.57
CA LEU A 379 23.69 28.76 25.24
C LEU A 379 24.02 27.67 24.19
N ARG A 380 23.03 26.88 23.81
CA ARG A 380 22.88 26.36 22.44
C ARG A 380 21.39 26.33 22.07
N THR A 381 21.08 27.13 21.03
CA THR A 381 19.98 27.02 20.06
C THR A 381 18.53 27.29 20.53
N THR A 382 17.99 28.48 20.17
CA THR A 382 16.61 28.69 19.67
C THR A 382 16.46 30.09 19.06
N PRO A 383 16.06 30.21 17.78
CA PRO A 383 15.09 31.25 17.44
C PRO A 383 14.09 30.73 16.39
N LEU A 384 12.97 30.18 16.86
CA LEU A 384 11.80 29.88 16.01
C LEU A 384 10.50 30.45 16.61
N VAL A 385 10.50 30.76 17.91
CA VAL A 385 9.35 31.31 18.64
C VAL A 385 9.07 32.77 18.27
N PHE A 386 10.10 33.54 17.89
CA PHE A 386 9.99 34.98 17.62
C PHE A 386 9.22 35.33 16.32
N VAL A 387 9.10 34.39 15.38
CA VAL A 387 8.46 34.65 14.07
C VAL A 387 6.94 34.45 14.12
N LEU A 388 6.42 33.63 15.05
CA LEU A 388 4.97 33.39 15.17
C LEU A 388 4.22 34.55 15.85
N PHE A 389 4.91 35.32 16.69
CA PHE A 389 4.30 36.36 17.54
C PHE A 389 3.83 37.58 16.74
N LEU A 390 4.45 37.87 15.59
CA LEU A 390 4.06 39.00 14.74
C LEU A 390 2.75 38.77 13.96
N ALA A 391 2.33 37.52 13.79
CA ALA A 391 1.16 37.16 12.98
C ALA A 391 -0.17 37.33 13.73
N LEU A 392 -0.18 37.28 15.06
CA LEU A 392 -1.40 37.35 15.88
C LEU A 392 -1.89 38.80 16.14
N CYS A 393 -1.04 39.81 15.99
CA CYS A 393 -1.39 41.19 16.34
C CYS A 393 -2.21 41.95 15.27
N LEU A 394 -2.43 41.38 14.08
CA LEU A 394 -3.02 42.09 12.94
C LEU A 394 -4.51 41.80 12.66
N SER A 395 -5.19 41.01 13.51
CA SER A 395 -6.52 40.45 13.18
C SER A 395 -7.63 40.73 14.20
N LEU A 396 -7.86 42.00 14.59
CA LEU A 396 -9.12 42.41 15.24
C LEU A 396 -9.59 43.82 14.79
N PRO A 397 -10.71 43.95 14.05
CA PRO A 397 -11.46 45.19 14.00
C PRO A 397 -12.56 45.19 15.07
N ALA A 398 -12.55 46.23 15.90
CA ALA A 398 -13.59 46.52 16.89
C ALA A 398 -14.97 46.72 16.25
N TYR A 399 -16.05 46.29 16.92
CA TYR A 399 -17.41 46.71 16.57
C TYR A 399 -18.31 46.92 17.80
N CYS A 400 -18.96 48.08 17.82
CA CYS A 400 -20.00 48.46 18.77
C CYS A 400 -21.33 48.76 18.03
N THR A 401 -22.41 48.10 18.46
CA THR A 401 -23.86 48.43 18.39
C THR A 401 -24.69 48.49 17.06
N ARG A 402 -25.88 47.84 17.14
CA ARG A 402 -27.05 47.63 16.22
C ARG A 402 -27.67 48.92 15.60
N LYS A 403 -28.33 48.98 14.40
CA LYS A 403 -29.58 48.33 13.88
C LYS A 403 -29.84 48.75 12.36
N PRO A 404 -30.93 48.36 11.61
CA PRO A 404 -30.88 47.47 10.44
C PRO A 404 -31.21 48.05 9.01
N ALA A 405 -30.90 47.21 8.01
CA ALA A 405 -31.47 47.02 6.66
C ALA A 405 -31.27 48.06 5.53
N HIS A 406 -30.15 47.90 4.81
CA HIS A 406 -30.07 48.07 3.35
C HIS A 406 -29.23 46.90 2.81
N ARG A 407 -29.58 46.31 1.67
CA ARG A 407 -28.78 45.24 1.04
C ARG A 407 -27.38 45.80 0.75
N ARG A 408 -26.40 45.43 1.58
CA ARG A 408 -25.00 45.87 1.48
C ARG A 408 -24.33 45.07 0.36
N GLY A 409 -23.75 45.77 -0.62
CA GLY A 409 -22.73 45.16 -1.48
C GLY A 409 -21.48 44.86 -0.65
N PHE A 410 -20.77 43.79 -1.02
CA PHE A 410 -19.52 43.38 -0.37
C PHE A 410 -18.56 44.56 -0.26
N THR A 411 -18.15 44.91 0.95
CA THR A 411 -17.16 45.96 1.19
C THR A 411 -15.76 45.44 0.82
N LEU A 412 -14.86 46.35 0.43
CA LEU A 412 -13.48 46.01 0.08
C LEU A 412 -12.75 45.30 1.24
N VAL A 413 -13.08 45.65 2.48
CA VAL A 413 -12.55 45.01 3.69
C VAL A 413 -13.06 43.58 3.84
N GLU A 414 -14.35 43.32 3.61
CA GLU A 414 -14.90 41.95 3.66
C GLU A 414 -14.25 41.05 2.59
N LEU A 415 -14.03 41.57 1.37
CA LEU A 415 -13.32 40.83 0.33
C LEU A 415 -11.86 40.55 0.72
N LEU A 416 -11.19 41.53 1.32
CA LEU A 416 -9.80 41.40 1.77
C LEU A 416 -9.65 40.34 2.88
N VAL A 417 -10.57 40.31 3.84
CA VAL A 417 -10.59 39.31 4.91
C VAL A 417 -10.86 37.92 4.34
N VAL A 418 -11.77 37.79 3.35
CA VAL A 418 -12.04 36.50 2.71
C VAL A 418 -10.82 35.97 1.97
N ILE A 419 -10.12 36.79 1.18
CA ILE A 419 -8.89 36.32 0.52
C ILE A 419 -7.78 36.03 1.52
N ALA A 420 -7.70 36.75 2.65
CA ALA A 420 -6.75 36.46 3.72
C ALA A 420 -7.06 35.12 4.39
N ILE A 421 -8.33 34.83 4.69
CA ILE A 421 -8.75 33.53 5.24
C ILE A 421 -8.47 32.41 4.23
N ILE A 422 -8.82 32.59 2.95
CA ILE A 422 -8.49 31.62 1.89
C ILE A 422 -6.97 31.43 1.80
N GLY A 423 -6.18 32.49 1.93
CA GLY A 423 -4.72 32.44 1.94
C GLY A 423 -4.16 31.65 3.12
N ILE A 424 -4.69 31.85 4.33
CA ILE A 424 -4.32 31.09 5.53
C ILE A 424 -4.72 29.62 5.38
N LEU A 425 -5.96 29.35 4.96
CA LEU A 425 -6.44 27.99 4.73
C LEU A 425 -5.61 27.28 3.66
N ALA A 426 -5.30 27.95 2.55
CA ALA A 426 -4.42 27.42 1.50
C ALA A 426 -3.00 27.19 2.01
N ALA A 427 -2.44 28.08 2.84
CA ALA A 427 -1.13 27.91 3.44
C ALA A 427 -1.05 26.68 4.37
N ILE A 428 -2.15 26.30 5.03
CA ILE A 428 -2.24 25.09 5.85
C ILE A 428 -2.51 23.85 4.98
N LEU A 429 -3.35 23.97 3.95
CA LEU A 429 -3.75 22.86 3.07
C LEU A 429 -2.64 22.44 2.10
N LEU A 430 -1.84 23.36 1.58
CA LEU A 430 -0.83 23.06 0.56
C LEU A 430 0.28 22.11 1.07
N PRO A 431 0.87 22.31 2.27
CA PRO A 431 1.82 21.35 2.84
C PRO A 431 1.20 19.97 3.08
N ALA A 432 -0.05 19.92 3.57
CA ALA A 432 -0.76 18.66 3.82
C ALA A 432 -1.04 17.89 2.51
N LEU A 433 -1.50 18.59 1.48
CA LEU A 433 -1.73 18.01 0.14
C LEU A 433 -0.42 17.54 -0.51
N SER A 434 0.67 18.30 -0.33
CA SER A 434 2.01 17.91 -0.82
C SER A 434 2.47 16.60 -0.18
N ARG A 435 2.35 16.47 1.15
CA ARG A 435 2.68 15.24 1.87
C ARG A 435 1.78 14.06 1.47
N ALA A 436 0.48 14.28 1.33
CA ALA A 436 -0.46 13.26 0.87
C ALA A 436 -0.11 12.73 -0.53
N ARG A 437 0.24 13.65 -1.45
CA ARG A 437 0.71 13.30 -2.80
C ARG A 437 2.02 12.52 -2.75
N GLN A 438 3.00 12.95 -1.96
CA GLN A 438 4.26 12.22 -1.80
C GLN A 438 4.04 10.81 -1.24
N LYS A 439 3.13 10.65 -0.28
CA LYS A 439 2.76 9.35 0.28
C LYS A 439 2.13 8.45 -0.78
N ALA A 440 1.17 8.96 -1.56
CA ALA A 440 0.57 8.22 -2.67
C ALA A 440 1.60 7.78 -3.72
N LEU A 441 2.55 8.64 -4.07
CA LEU A 441 3.65 8.30 -4.98
C LEU A 441 4.59 7.24 -4.38
N SER A 442 4.82 7.25 -3.06
CA SER A 442 5.60 6.20 -2.40
C SER A 442 4.90 4.83 -2.46
N VAL A 443 3.56 4.80 -2.40
CA VAL A 443 2.77 3.56 -2.52
C VAL A 443 2.94 2.93 -3.90
N THR A 444 3.01 3.74 -4.96
CA THR A 444 3.35 3.24 -6.30
C THR A 444 4.73 2.57 -6.32
N CYS A 445 5.75 3.18 -5.69
CA CYS A 445 7.09 2.59 -5.66
C CYS A 445 7.14 1.32 -4.80
N ALA A 446 6.40 1.27 -3.68
CA ALA A 446 6.21 0.05 -2.88
C ALA A 446 5.53 -1.09 -3.67
N ASN A 447 4.54 -0.77 -4.51
CA ASN A 447 3.91 -1.76 -5.37
C ASN A 447 4.88 -2.28 -6.45
N ASN A 448 5.67 -1.40 -7.07
CA ASN A 448 6.71 -1.82 -8.03
C ASN A 448 7.73 -2.77 -7.38
N LEU A 449 8.17 -2.48 -6.15
CA LEU A 449 9.06 -3.38 -5.39
C LEU A 449 8.42 -4.73 -5.09
N ARG A 450 7.13 -4.79 -4.74
CA ARG A 450 6.38 -6.06 -4.61
C ARG A 450 6.38 -6.86 -5.91
N GLN A 451 6.18 -6.21 -7.05
CA GLN A 451 6.23 -6.88 -8.35
C GLN A 451 7.62 -7.45 -8.65
N LEU A 452 8.70 -6.75 -8.28
CA LEU A 452 10.07 -7.26 -8.39
C LEU A 452 10.32 -8.48 -7.50
N TYR A 453 9.82 -8.46 -6.26
CA TYR A 453 9.90 -9.61 -5.36
C TYR A 453 9.17 -10.83 -5.93
N LEU A 454 7.94 -10.65 -6.42
CA LEU A 454 7.14 -11.72 -7.03
C LEU A 454 7.88 -12.30 -8.25
N ALA A 455 8.39 -11.44 -9.12
CA ALA A 455 9.17 -11.85 -10.30
C ALA A 455 10.40 -12.68 -9.91
N ASN A 456 11.15 -12.26 -8.89
CA ASN A 456 12.33 -12.99 -8.43
C ASN A 456 11.97 -14.32 -7.76
N THR A 457 10.81 -14.39 -7.08
CA THR A 457 10.32 -15.62 -6.46
C THR A 457 9.83 -16.62 -7.51
N MET A 458 9.16 -16.16 -8.58
CA MET A 458 8.78 -16.98 -9.72
C MET A 458 10.02 -17.48 -10.48
N TYR A 459 11.03 -16.61 -10.68
CA TYR A 459 12.31 -17.05 -11.22
C TYR A 459 12.92 -18.17 -10.37
N ALA A 460 12.95 -18.01 -9.04
CA ALA A 460 13.53 -19.00 -8.15
C ALA A 460 12.79 -20.35 -8.19
N SER A 461 11.46 -20.35 -8.27
CA SER A 461 10.68 -21.58 -8.35
C SER A 461 10.99 -22.40 -9.61
N GLU A 462 11.35 -21.74 -10.71
CA GLU A 462 11.74 -22.36 -11.97
C GLU A 462 13.25 -22.68 -12.06
N ASN A 463 14.07 -22.08 -11.19
CA ASN A 463 15.53 -22.19 -11.20
C ASN A 463 16.09 -22.89 -9.94
N GLN A 464 15.43 -23.99 -9.52
CA GLN A 464 15.89 -24.85 -8.41
C GLN A 464 16.05 -24.10 -7.07
N GLY A 465 15.17 -23.13 -6.81
CA GLY A 465 15.19 -22.31 -5.60
C GLY A 465 16.24 -21.19 -5.63
N ARG A 466 17.00 -21.01 -6.72
CA ARG A 466 17.99 -19.93 -6.82
C ARG A 466 17.33 -18.64 -7.28
N TYR A 467 17.53 -17.57 -6.52
CA TYR A 467 17.13 -16.24 -6.98
C TYR A 467 17.85 -15.84 -8.26
N VAL A 468 17.38 -14.79 -8.93
CA VAL A 468 18.02 -14.28 -10.13
C VAL A 468 19.43 -13.77 -9.80
N PRO A 469 20.46 -14.06 -10.61
CA PRO A 469 21.76 -13.39 -10.47
C PRO A 469 21.63 -11.92 -10.88
N ALA A 470 22.27 -11.03 -10.11
CA ALA A 470 22.19 -9.59 -10.34
C ALA A 470 22.88 -9.18 -11.66
N ALA A 471 24.06 -9.75 -11.91
CA ALA A 471 24.87 -9.50 -13.09
C ALA A 471 25.91 -10.62 -13.27
N PRO A 472 25.54 -11.77 -13.88
CA PRO A 472 26.37 -12.98 -13.87
C PRO A 472 27.71 -12.84 -14.61
N ASP A 473 27.80 -11.88 -15.53
CA ASP A 473 28.99 -11.61 -16.33
C ASP A 473 29.62 -10.25 -16.01
N ILE A 474 29.36 -9.69 -14.83
CA ILE A 474 29.83 -8.33 -14.46
C ILE A 474 31.35 -8.14 -14.56
N ASN A 475 32.12 -9.23 -14.47
CA ASN A 475 33.58 -9.21 -14.58
C ASN A 475 34.10 -9.34 -16.02
N GLU A 476 33.23 -9.37 -17.03
CA GLU A 476 33.59 -9.57 -18.43
C GLU A 476 33.55 -8.28 -19.25
N GLY A 477 34.67 -7.86 -19.86
CA GLY A 477 34.68 -6.69 -20.76
C GLY A 477 34.11 -5.42 -20.12
N PHE A 478 33.17 -4.74 -20.78
CA PHE A 478 32.48 -3.54 -20.29
C PHE A 478 31.41 -3.87 -19.22
N GLY A 479 31.79 -4.57 -18.16
CA GLY A 479 30.89 -4.93 -17.08
C GLY A 479 29.87 -6.02 -17.45
N GLY A 480 30.10 -6.82 -18.49
CA GLY A 480 29.20 -7.89 -18.90
C GLY A 480 28.01 -7.43 -19.73
N ARG A 481 27.21 -8.40 -20.17
CA ARG A 481 26.03 -8.21 -20.99
C ARG A 481 24.73 -8.25 -20.21
N VAL A 482 24.67 -9.02 -19.13
CA VAL A 482 23.41 -9.43 -18.50
C VAL A 482 23.23 -8.74 -17.16
N ARG A 483 22.02 -8.27 -16.91
CA ARG A 483 21.54 -7.78 -15.61
C ARG A 483 20.22 -8.42 -15.26
N TRP A 484 19.86 -8.37 -13.98
CA TRP A 484 18.52 -8.72 -13.53
C TRP A 484 17.42 -7.90 -14.23
N HIS A 485 17.71 -6.65 -14.61
CA HIS A 485 16.75 -5.69 -15.18
C HIS A 485 16.95 -5.38 -16.69
N GLY A 486 17.89 -6.03 -17.37
CA GLY A 486 18.11 -5.77 -18.80
C GLY A 486 19.32 -6.51 -19.37
N MET A 487 19.51 -6.40 -20.69
CA MET A 487 20.60 -7.06 -21.38
C MET A 487 21.10 -6.24 -22.58
N ARG A 488 22.39 -6.38 -22.90
CA ARG A 488 23.02 -5.87 -24.13
C ARG A 488 23.55 -6.99 -25.03
N GLU A 489 23.70 -6.70 -26.32
CA GLU A 489 24.16 -7.69 -27.29
C GLU A 489 25.66 -7.99 -27.17
N THR A 490 26.48 -7.00 -26.81
CA THR A 490 27.93 -7.20 -26.59
C THR A 490 28.38 -6.42 -25.35
N PRO A 491 29.40 -6.88 -24.61
CA PRO A 491 29.92 -6.17 -23.43
C PRO A 491 30.80 -4.99 -23.88
N SER A 492 30.18 -4.03 -24.58
CA SER A 492 30.80 -2.85 -25.18
C SER A 492 30.06 -1.56 -24.77
N PRO A 493 30.77 -0.42 -24.66
CA PRO A 493 30.15 0.90 -24.52
C PRO A 493 29.19 1.23 -25.68
N ASP A 494 29.45 0.70 -26.88
CA ASP A 494 28.68 1.00 -28.10
C ASP A 494 27.42 0.14 -28.29
N SER A 495 27.20 -0.85 -27.40
CA SER A 495 26.00 -1.68 -27.45
C SER A 495 24.85 -1.02 -26.68
N ASP A 496 23.66 -1.01 -27.26
CA ASP A 496 22.46 -0.56 -26.56
C ASP A 496 22.10 -1.53 -25.42
N PHE A 497 21.60 -0.95 -24.32
CA PHE A 497 21.03 -1.71 -23.21
C PHE A 497 19.52 -1.82 -23.41
N ASP A 498 18.99 -3.03 -23.36
CA ASP A 498 17.57 -3.31 -23.53
C ASP A 498 16.95 -3.76 -22.19
N PRO A 499 16.17 -2.89 -21.52
CA PRO A 499 15.49 -3.25 -20.28
C PRO A 499 14.42 -4.34 -20.45
N GLY A 500 13.97 -4.58 -21.69
CA GLY A 500 12.98 -5.60 -22.03
C GLY A 500 13.53 -7.03 -22.08
N LYS A 501 14.84 -7.21 -21.90
CA LYS A 501 15.56 -8.48 -22.05
C LYS A 501 16.32 -8.91 -20.80
N GLY A 502 15.99 -8.33 -19.65
CA GLY A 502 16.56 -8.73 -18.36
C GLY A 502 16.16 -10.14 -17.97
N LEU A 503 16.89 -10.72 -17.01
CA LEU A 503 16.57 -12.05 -16.50
C LEU A 503 15.19 -12.12 -15.81
N LEU A 504 14.69 -11.01 -15.28
CA LEU A 504 13.33 -10.92 -14.73
C LEU A 504 12.26 -10.51 -15.74
N ALA A 505 12.61 -10.23 -17.00
CA ALA A 505 11.66 -9.69 -17.98
C ALA A 505 10.43 -10.60 -18.16
N GLU A 506 10.62 -11.90 -18.30
CA GLU A 506 9.52 -12.85 -18.51
C GLU A 506 8.51 -12.89 -17.34
N TYR A 507 8.96 -12.51 -16.14
CA TYR A 507 8.16 -12.54 -14.92
C TYR A 507 7.55 -11.17 -14.57
N LEU A 508 7.75 -10.16 -15.42
CA LEU A 508 7.23 -8.81 -15.23
C LEU A 508 6.08 -8.52 -16.22
N PRO A 509 4.98 -7.87 -15.78
CA PRO A 509 3.80 -7.65 -16.63
C PRO A 509 4.05 -6.93 -17.97
N ASP A 510 5.10 -6.11 -18.07
CA ASP A 510 5.47 -5.34 -19.27
C ASP A 510 6.87 -5.70 -19.80
N ALA A 511 7.40 -6.86 -19.41
CA ALA A 511 8.77 -7.29 -19.69
C ALA A 511 9.90 -6.37 -19.21
N ARG A 512 9.58 -5.37 -18.38
CA ARG A 512 10.54 -4.38 -17.86
C ARG A 512 10.14 -3.89 -16.48
N VAL A 513 11.10 -3.31 -15.77
CA VAL A 513 10.86 -2.66 -14.48
C VAL A 513 10.08 -1.36 -14.69
N LYS A 514 9.03 -1.14 -13.88
CA LYS A 514 8.26 0.12 -13.88
C LYS A 514 9.07 1.20 -13.18
N GLU A 515 9.11 2.42 -13.71
CA GLU A 515 9.89 3.51 -13.10
C GLU A 515 9.19 4.10 -11.86
N CYS A 516 9.96 4.48 -10.84
CA CYS A 516 9.44 5.21 -9.70
C CYS A 516 9.08 6.65 -10.12
N PRO A 517 7.81 7.10 -9.98
CA PRO A 517 7.38 8.42 -10.45
C PRO A 517 8.02 9.61 -9.71
N VAL A 518 8.71 9.35 -8.59
CA VAL A 518 9.43 10.37 -7.81
C VAL A 518 10.88 10.54 -8.29
N PHE A 519 11.43 9.53 -8.97
CA PHE A 519 12.79 9.63 -9.49
C PHE A 519 12.77 10.24 -10.89
N THR A 520 12.94 11.55 -11.00
CA THR A 520 12.87 12.25 -12.29
C THR A 520 14.12 13.06 -12.62
N GLU A 521 14.95 13.38 -11.62
CA GLU A 521 16.15 14.22 -11.77
C GLU A 521 17.46 13.40 -11.83
N PHE A 522 17.45 12.30 -12.58
CA PHE A 522 18.60 11.41 -12.70
C PHE A 522 19.13 11.34 -14.12
N ARG A 523 20.38 10.88 -14.22
CA ARG A 523 21.05 10.61 -15.48
C ARG A 523 21.09 9.12 -15.74
N LYS A 524 20.84 8.74 -16.98
CA LYS A 524 20.97 7.38 -17.48
C LYS A 524 22.15 7.32 -18.44
N ARG A 525 22.57 6.10 -18.77
CA ARG A 525 23.57 5.91 -19.82
C ARG A 525 23.14 6.61 -21.11
N GLY A 526 24.08 7.36 -21.70
CA GLY A 526 23.84 8.22 -22.85
C GLY A 526 23.69 9.70 -22.50
N ASP A 527 23.23 10.02 -21.28
CA ASP A 527 23.17 11.41 -20.81
C ASP A 527 24.55 11.93 -20.36
N VAL A 528 25.34 11.04 -19.74
CA VAL A 528 26.67 11.34 -19.18
C VAL A 528 27.59 10.12 -19.28
N PRO A 529 28.92 10.29 -19.32
CA PRO A 529 29.88 9.19 -19.56
C PRO A 529 29.90 8.09 -18.49
N ASN A 530 29.58 8.42 -17.24
CA ASN A 530 29.69 7.51 -16.09
C ASN A 530 28.33 7.00 -15.58
N ALA A 531 27.24 7.27 -16.31
CA ALA A 531 25.94 6.75 -15.90
C ALA A 531 25.83 5.25 -16.11
N PHE A 532 25.08 4.61 -15.21
CA PHE A 532 24.80 3.18 -15.28
C PHE A 532 23.70 2.88 -16.30
N GLU A 533 23.46 1.58 -16.51
CA GLU A 533 22.45 1.09 -17.44
C GLU A 533 21.05 1.65 -17.16
N ALA A 534 20.32 1.97 -18.22
CA ALA A 534 18.97 2.51 -18.11
C ALA A 534 17.94 1.42 -17.77
N GLY A 535 16.86 1.81 -17.10
CA GLY A 535 15.65 0.98 -16.98
C GLY A 535 15.59 0.08 -15.74
N THR A 536 16.33 0.42 -14.68
CA THR A 536 16.13 -0.16 -13.34
C THR A 536 14.90 0.42 -12.64
N GLY A 537 14.38 1.54 -13.15
CA GLY A 537 13.25 2.27 -12.57
C GLY A 537 13.60 3.05 -11.31
N GLY A 538 14.88 3.18 -10.99
CA GLY A 538 15.34 3.70 -9.70
C GLY A 538 15.29 2.69 -8.56
N TYR A 539 15.27 1.39 -8.88
CA TYR A 539 15.37 0.30 -7.91
C TYR A 539 16.71 -0.42 -8.04
N GLY A 540 17.20 -0.92 -6.92
CA GLY A 540 18.41 -1.72 -6.84
C GLY A 540 18.13 -3.08 -6.23
N TYR A 541 19.00 -4.03 -6.55
CA TYR A 541 18.94 -5.40 -6.05
C TYR A 541 20.14 -5.72 -5.15
N ASN A 542 19.94 -6.50 -4.09
CA ASN A 542 21.00 -6.96 -3.19
C ASN A 542 21.96 -7.92 -3.92
N ALA A 543 22.94 -7.34 -4.60
CA ALA A 543 23.85 -8.06 -5.50
C ALA A 543 24.97 -8.80 -4.77
N ALA A 544 25.30 -8.40 -3.54
CA ALA A 544 26.38 -9.03 -2.77
C ALA A 544 25.96 -10.38 -2.16
N TYR A 545 24.73 -10.47 -1.64
CA TYR A 545 24.26 -11.62 -0.87
C TYR A 545 23.13 -12.42 -1.52
N ILE A 546 22.26 -11.78 -2.33
CA ILE A 546 21.10 -12.47 -2.92
C ILE A 546 21.37 -12.77 -4.40
N GLY A 547 21.58 -11.70 -5.18
CA GLY A 547 21.92 -11.79 -6.60
C GLY A 547 23.39 -12.16 -6.88
N GLY A 548 24.15 -12.45 -5.85
CA GLY A 548 25.55 -12.87 -5.89
C GLY A 548 25.88 -13.65 -4.62
N THR A 549 27.01 -14.34 -4.62
CA THR A 549 27.45 -15.19 -3.51
C THR A 549 28.81 -14.76 -2.97
N TYR A 550 29.05 -13.45 -2.90
CA TYR A 550 30.35 -12.90 -2.49
C TYR A 550 30.76 -13.28 -1.06
N TYR A 551 29.81 -13.71 -0.23
CA TYR A 551 30.07 -14.23 1.12
C TYR A 551 30.58 -15.68 1.13
N GLN A 552 30.68 -16.34 -0.01
CA GLN A 552 31.06 -17.74 -0.12
C GLN A 552 32.08 -17.99 -1.22
N ASP A 553 31.88 -17.36 -2.36
CA ASP A 553 32.66 -17.59 -3.57
C ASP A 553 33.65 -16.43 -3.79
N ASP A 554 34.75 -16.72 -4.48
CA ASP A 554 35.73 -15.69 -4.83
C ASP A 554 35.13 -14.61 -5.72
N TYR A 555 35.72 -13.42 -5.71
CA TYR A 555 35.20 -12.23 -6.43
C TYR A 555 34.91 -12.46 -7.93
N LEU A 556 35.65 -13.34 -8.62
CA LEU A 556 35.46 -13.58 -10.05
C LEU A 556 34.29 -14.55 -10.32
N THR A 557 34.03 -15.46 -9.39
CA THR A 557 33.01 -16.51 -9.50
C THR A 557 31.69 -16.09 -8.86
N ALA A 558 31.72 -15.34 -7.76
CA ALA A 558 30.55 -14.93 -6.97
C ALA A 558 29.38 -14.33 -7.77
N PRO A 559 29.58 -13.51 -8.82
CA PRO A 559 28.45 -12.97 -9.60
C PRO A 559 27.71 -14.03 -10.41
N LYS A 560 28.39 -15.13 -10.78
CA LYS A 560 27.85 -16.21 -11.63
C LYS A 560 26.84 -17.08 -10.86
N HIS A 561 26.85 -17.01 -9.54
CA HIS A 561 25.95 -17.75 -8.68
C HIS A 561 25.10 -16.81 -7.84
N SER A 562 23.85 -17.21 -7.63
CA SER A 562 22.92 -16.54 -6.74
C SER A 562 22.55 -17.44 -5.56
N THR A 563 22.09 -16.81 -4.50
CA THR A 563 21.69 -17.48 -3.26
C THR A 563 20.38 -18.25 -3.43
N LEU A 564 20.30 -19.40 -2.78
CA LEU A 564 19.07 -20.18 -2.67
C LEU A 564 18.08 -19.49 -1.72
N ASP A 565 16.80 -19.50 -2.06
CA ASP A 565 15.70 -19.04 -1.20
C ASP A 565 15.76 -19.66 0.21
N SER A 566 15.98 -20.96 0.28
CA SER A 566 16.13 -21.74 1.51
C SER A 566 17.36 -21.40 2.34
N ARG A 567 18.32 -20.65 1.78
CA ARG A 567 19.55 -20.24 2.50
C ARG A 567 19.42 -18.88 3.17
N VAL A 568 18.35 -18.13 2.87
CA VAL A 568 18.09 -16.86 3.55
C VAL A 568 17.55 -17.17 4.95
N ALA A 569 18.42 -17.13 5.96
CA ALA A 569 18.06 -17.52 7.32
C ALA A 569 17.03 -16.59 7.96
N ASN A 570 17.01 -15.31 7.57
CA ASN A 570 16.11 -14.30 8.13
C ASN A 570 15.42 -13.49 7.02
N PRO A 571 14.43 -14.07 6.30
CA PRO A 571 13.84 -13.42 5.13
C PRO A 571 13.18 -12.07 5.44
N ALA A 572 12.50 -11.95 6.58
CA ALA A 572 11.88 -10.70 7.05
C ALA A 572 12.88 -9.62 7.50
N GLN A 573 14.19 -9.90 7.51
CA GLN A 573 15.25 -8.96 7.88
C GLN A 573 16.38 -8.93 6.85
N THR A 574 16.16 -9.49 5.66
CA THR A 574 17.13 -9.48 4.56
C THR A 574 16.54 -8.72 3.38
N ILE A 575 17.21 -7.65 2.97
CA ILE A 575 16.78 -6.79 1.86
C ILE A 575 16.91 -7.58 0.56
N MET A 576 15.83 -7.60 -0.23
CA MET A 576 15.89 -8.10 -1.60
C MET A 576 16.08 -6.94 -2.58
N PHE A 577 15.12 -6.02 -2.65
CA PHE A 577 15.18 -4.81 -3.47
C PHE A 577 14.84 -3.57 -2.65
N ALA A 578 15.25 -2.40 -3.12
CA ALA A 578 14.93 -1.12 -2.50
C ALA A 578 15.05 0.02 -3.52
N ASP A 579 14.55 1.21 -3.17
CA ASP A 579 14.83 2.41 -3.96
C ASP A 579 16.34 2.69 -3.99
N ALA A 580 16.92 2.80 -5.18
CA ALA A 580 18.36 2.92 -5.37
C ALA A 580 18.77 4.00 -6.37
N ALA A 581 19.91 4.62 -6.11
CA ALA A 581 20.57 5.56 -7.00
C ALA A 581 22.05 5.70 -6.61
N MET A 582 22.88 6.21 -7.52
CA MET A 582 24.30 6.43 -7.24
C MET A 582 24.67 7.90 -7.44
N PRO A 583 25.10 8.61 -6.38
CA PRO A 583 25.62 9.96 -6.51
C PRO A 583 26.92 9.98 -7.32
N GLN A 584 27.06 10.99 -8.18
CA GLN A 584 28.27 11.32 -8.92
C GLN A 584 28.63 12.78 -8.60
N GLU A 585 29.79 13.25 -9.10
CA GLU A 585 30.16 14.66 -8.95
C GLU A 585 29.14 15.58 -9.66
N GLY A 586 28.27 16.21 -8.88
CA GLY A 586 27.31 17.22 -9.34
C GLY A 586 25.97 16.69 -9.89
N TYR A 587 25.78 15.37 -10.02
CA TYR A 587 24.53 14.75 -10.49
C TYR A 587 24.32 13.37 -9.85
N ILE A 588 23.16 12.76 -10.08
CA ILE A 588 22.83 11.40 -9.63
C ILE A 588 22.47 10.52 -10.82
N VAL A 589 22.83 9.24 -10.77
CA VAL A 589 22.55 8.29 -11.85
C VAL A 589 21.60 7.19 -11.39
N GLU A 590 20.92 6.59 -12.35
CA GLU A 590 20.23 5.31 -12.16
C GLU A 590 21.23 4.24 -11.73
N TYR A 591 20.85 3.39 -10.78
CA TYR A 591 21.76 2.36 -10.27
C TYR A 591 20.99 1.10 -9.88
N GLY A 592 21.40 -0.04 -10.42
CA GLY A 592 20.69 -1.32 -10.30
C GLY A 592 21.11 -2.19 -9.13
N PHE A 593 22.02 -1.75 -8.27
CA PHE A 593 22.56 -2.55 -7.18
C PHE A 593 22.41 -1.86 -5.82
N LEU A 594 22.16 -2.66 -4.80
CA LEU A 594 22.20 -2.25 -3.41
C LEU A 594 23.55 -2.61 -2.82
N GLU A 595 24.33 -1.60 -2.45
CA GLU A 595 25.63 -1.77 -1.85
C GLU A 595 25.48 -1.93 -0.32
N PRO A 596 25.96 -3.04 0.27
CA PRO A 596 25.98 -3.19 1.72
C PRO A 596 26.96 -2.18 2.36
N PRO A 597 26.78 -1.82 3.63
CA PRO A 597 27.70 -0.93 4.35
C PRO A 597 29.19 -1.29 4.25
N LEU A 598 29.51 -2.57 4.34
CA LEU A 598 30.87 -3.11 4.37
C LEU A 598 31.11 -4.03 3.17
N PHE A 599 32.33 -4.01 2.65
CA PHE A 599 32.75 -4.86 1.54
C PHE A 599 32.73 -6.35 1.93
N VAL A 600 32.15 -7.19 1.07
CA VAL A 600 31.95 -8.61 1.30
C VAL A 600 32.89 -9.42 0.42
N THR A 601 33.53 -10.43 1.01
CA THR A 601 34.31 -11.46 0.31
C THR A 601 34.11 -12.81 0.99
N ASP A 602 34.61 -13.88 0.38
CA ASP A 602 34.64 -15.23 0.94
C ASP A 602 35.40 -15.29 2.28
N ASP A 603 36.49 -14.53 2.40
CA ASP A 603 37.24 -14.35 3.65
C ASP A 603 36.50 -13.50 4.71
N TYR A 604 35.60 -12.61 4.28
CA TYR A 604 34.85 -11.67 5.14
C TYR A 604 33.35 -11.71 4.82
N PRO A 605 32.65 -12.82 5.13
CA PRO A 605 31.27 -13.04 4.71
C PRO A 605 30.27 -12.05 5.32
N ARG A 606 30.58 -11.46 6.48
CA ARG A 606 29.75 -10.44 7.15
C ARG A 606 30.22 -9.01 6.91
N GLY A 607 31.21 -8.83 6.02
CA GLY A 607 31.81 -7.54 5.72
C GLY A 607 33.12 -7.29 6.45
N ASN A 608 34.05 -6.60 5.79
CA ASN A 608 35.33 -6.20 6.37
C ASN A 608 35.29 -4.77 6.93
N GLN A 609 35.45 -4.63 8.24
CA GLN A 609 35.44 -3.31 8.91
C GLN A 609 36.74 -2.51 8.70
N ASP A 610 37.86 -3.17 8.44
CA ASP A 610 39.17 -2.52 8.27
C ASP A 610 39.29 -1.76 6.95
N TRP A 611 38.44 -2.10 5.97
CA TRP A 611 38.44 -1.45 4.64
C TRP A 611 37.56 -0.21 4.58
N GLY A 612 36.88 0.13 5.69
CA GLY A 612 35.93 1.23 5.75
C GLY A 612 34.59 0.91 5.08
N PHE A 613 33.75 1.94 4.96
CA PHE A 613 32.41 1.80 4.37
C PHE A 613 32.46 1.85 2.85
N ALA A 614 31.56 1.10 2.21
CA ALA A 614 31.32 1.16 0.78
C ALA A 614 30.67 2.51 0.39
N SER A 615 30.40 2.70 -0.91
CA SER A 615 29.56 3.81 -1.35
C SER A 615 28.10 3.41 -1.24
N PRO A 616 27.25 4.18 -0.52
CA PRO A 616 25.85 3.81 -0.36
C PRO A 616 25.09 3.94 -1.67
N SER A 617 24.02 3.16 -1.80
CA SER A 617 23.10 3.26 -2.95
C SER A 617 21.61 3.28 -2.58
N LEU A 618 21.22 3.11 -1.32
CA LEU A 618 19.82 3.28 -0.90
C LEU A 618 19.46 4.77 -0.94
N HIS A 619 18.40 5.10 -1.67
CA HIS A 619 18.02 6.50 -1.92
C HIS A 619 16.71 6.85 -1.22
N PHE A 620 16.81 7.75 -0.25
CA PHE A 620 15.74 8.18 0.64
C PHE A 620 14.84 9.27 0.02
N ARG A 621 14.37 9.01 -1.20
CA ARG A 621 13.65 9.97 -2.05
C ARG A 621 12.19 10.22 -1.66
N HIS A 622 11.64 9.44 -0.74
CA HIS A 622 10.24 9.54 -0.31
C HIS A 622 10.11 10.28 1.02
N ASP A 623 10.35 11.60 0.99
CA ASP A 623 10.31 12.47 2.19
C ASP A 623 11.31 12.01 3.28
N GLY A 624 12.57 11.75 2.85
CA GLY A 624 13.63 11.25 3.73
C GLY A 624 13.52 9.76 4.07
N ARG A 625 12.72 9.01 3.28
CA ARG A 625 12.49 7.58 3.46
C ARG A 625 12.80 6.78 2.19
N VAL A 626 13.20 5.53 2.38
CA VAL A 626 13.46 4.53 1.33
C VAL A 626 12.42 3.42 1.45
N ASN A 627 11.84 2.97 0.34
CA ASN A 627 11.03 1.76 0.32
C ASN A 627 11.93 0.54 0.12
N VAL A 628 11.66 -0.51 0.87
CA VAL A 628 12.46 -1.74 0.92
C VAL A 628 11.51 -2.91 0.84
N VAL A 629 11.75 -3.83 -0.11
CA VAL A 629 11.10 -5.15 -0.10
C VAL A 629 12.08 -6.17 0.44
N TRP A 630 11.62 -6.90 1.44
CA TRP A 630 12.39 -7.92 2.15
C TRP A 630 12.24 -9.28 1.48
N CYS A 631 13.08 -10.24 1.85
CA CYS A 631 13.11 -11.56 1.22
C CYS A 631 11.88 -12.43 1.52
N ASP A 632 10.99 -12.04 2.42
CA ASP A 632 9.65 -12.64 2.62
C ASP A 632 8.52 -11.92 1.85
N GLY A 633 8.85 -10.84 1.14
CA GLY A 633 7.92 -10.08 0.29
C GLY A 633 7.19 -8.92 0.97
N HIS A 634 7.34 -8.71 2.28
CA HIS A 634 6.78 -7.51 2.90
C HIS A 634 7.57 -6.27 2.46
N VAL A 635 6.90 -5.11 2.46
CA VAL A 635 7.52 -3.83 2.10
C VAL A 635 7.44 -2.90 3.29
N THR A 636 8.58 -2.33 3.66
CA THR A 636 8.65 -1.27 4.66
C THR A 636 9.13 0.03 4.03
N SER A 637 8.93 1.11 4.78
CA SER A 637 9.47 2.42 4.45
C SER A 637 10.38 2.80 5.61
N GLU A 638 11.67 2.89 5.34
CA GLU A 638 12.72 3.08 6.34
C GLU A 638 13.24 4.51 6.31
N LYS A 639 13.58 5.05 7.49
CA LYS A 639 14.10 6.40 7.62
C LYS A 639 15.60 6.39 7.43
N TRP A 640 16.14 7.42 6.79
CA TRP A 640 17.58 7.62 6.72
C TRP A 640 18.18 7.83 8.12
N GLU A 641 19.26 7.11 8.43
CA GLU A 641 20.01 7.27 9.67
C GLU A 641 21.42 7.81 9.46
N TRP A 642 22.17 7.31 8.47
CA TRP A 642 23.57 7.72 8.29
C TRP A 642 24.08 7.49 6.87
N ALA A 643 25.19 8.16 6.53
CA ALA A 643 26.01 7.92 5.34
C ALA A 643 27.48 8.19 5.71
N PRO A 644 28.48 7.70 4.94
CA PRO A 644 29.88 8.06 5.17
C PRO A 644 30.11 9.54 4.86
N ASP A 645 30.96 10.18 5.68
CA ASP A 645 31.34 11.59 5.49
C ASP A 645 32.15 11.77 4.20
N GLY A 646 31.91 12.89 3.51
CA GLY A 646 32.66 13.27 2.31
C GLY A 646 32.14 12.65 1.01
N PRO A 647 32.87 12.83 -0.10
CA PRO A 647 32.47 12.29 -1.39
C PRO A 647 32.63 10.76 -1.42
N ASN A 648 31.71 10.10 -2.10
CA ASN A 648 31.82 8.68 -2.43
C ASN A 648 32.93 8.43 -3.47
N ILE A 649 33.16 7.17 -3.84
CA ILE A 649 34.24 6.79 -4.78
C ILE A 649 34.10 7.44 -6.17
N TYR A 650 32.94 7.98 -6.49
CA TYR A 650 32.62 8.65 -7.75
C TYR A 650 32.58 10.18 -7.62
N GLY A 651 33.04 10.74 -6.49
CA GLY A 651 33.06 12.18 -6.23
C GLY A 651 31.71 12.77 -5.82
N GLY A 652 30.66 11.95 -5.67
CA GLY A 652 29.32 12.38 -5.29
C GLY A 652 29.15 12.56 -3.79
N ILE A 653 28.50 13.66 -3.38
CA ILE A 653 28.20 13.92 -1.97
C ILE A 653 26.90 13.19 -1.60
N ASN A 654 27.03 12.10 -0.84
CA ASN A 654 25.90 11.24 -0.44
C ASN A 654 24.76 12.03 0.22
N GLU A 655 25.12 12.91 1.15
CA GLU A 655 24.15 13.68 1.92
C GLU A 655 23.30 14.62 1.06
N ARG A 656 23.93 15.24 0.06
CA ARG A 656 23.28 16.15 -0.88
C ARG A 656 22.15 15.47 -1.65
N TRP A 657 22.31 14.19 -1.94
CA TRP A 657 21.40 13.41 -2.77
C TRP A 657 20.53 12.44 -1.97
N ALA A 658 20.57 12.53 -0.63
CA ALA A 658 19.85 11.63 0.26
C ALA A 658 20.09 10.14 -0.01
N VAL A 659 21.36 9.77 -0.21
CA VAL A 659 21.78 8.38 -0.40
C VAL A 659 22.59 7.93 0.82
N GLY A 660 22.28 6.78 1.40
CA GLY A 660 22.87 6.34 2.67
C GLY A 660 22.42 4.94 3.10
N TRP A 661 22.32 4.72 4.41
CA TRP A 661 21.74 3.51 5.00
C TRP A 661 20.85 3.80 6.21
N PHE A 662 20.09 2.78 6.61
CA PHE A 662 19.31 2.72 7.84
C PHE A 662 19.80 1.56 8.72
N GLY A 663 19.59 1.67 10.03
CA GLY A 663 20.06 0.74 11.05
C GLY A 663 21.58 0.61 11.18
N PRO A 664 22.09 -0.58 11.59
CA PRO A 664 23.45 -0.71 12.10
C PRO A 664 24.51 -0.46 11.02
N ARG A 665 25.72 -0.10 11.46
CA ARG A 665 26.91 0.09 10.61
C ARG A 665 27.56 -1.23 10.19
N THR A 666 26.74 -2.26 9.97
CA THR A 666 27.14 -3.62 9.59
C THR A 666 26.27 -4.08 8.43
N ASN A 667 26.62 -5.21 7.82
CA ASN A 667 25.84 -5.79 6.73
C ASN A 667 24.55 -6.48 7.20
N ARG A 668 24.08 -6.23 8.43
CA ARG A 668 22.97 -6.96 9.06
C ARG A 668 21.76 -7.10 8.15
N TYR A 669 21.29 -6.04 7.49
CA TYR A 669 20.10 -6.11 6.64
C TYR A 669 20.35 -6.63 5.24
N PHE A 670 21.61 -6.76 4.81
CA PHE A 670 21.98 -7.28 3.50
C PHE A 670 22.34 -8.75 3.53
N ASP A 671 23.00 -9.17 4.60
CA ASP A 671 23.50 -10.53 4.79
C ASP A 671 22.35 -11.55 4.74
N CYS A 672 22.56 -12.71 4.12
CA CYS A 672 21.55 -13.77 4.06
C CYS A 672 21.70 -14.82 5.16
N GLY A 673 22.76 -14.75 5.99
CA GLY A 673 23.03 -15.65 7.11
C GLY A 673 22.21 -15.38 8.38
N GLU A 674 22.49 -16.16 9.42
CA GLU A 674 21.86 -16.01 10.73
C GLU A 674 22.22 -14.67 11.40
N LYS A 675 21.20 -14.00 11.93
CA LYS A 675 21.34 -12.74 12.66
C LYS A 675 21.47 -13.03 14.15
N GLU A 676 22.70 -13.15 14.63
CA GLU A 676 22.94 -13.19 16.09
C GLU A 676 22.80 -11.78 16.70
N GLY A 677 22.49 -11.72 17.99
CA GLY A 677 22.19 -10.47 18.70
C GLY A 677 23.40 -9.54 18.79
N GLU A 678 23.34 -8.45 18.04
CA GLU A 678 24.16 -7.25 18.19
C GLU A 678 23.27 -6.08 18.65
#